data_AF-A0A3B9BIV5-F1
#
_entry.id   AF-A0A3B9BIV5-F1
#
_cell.length_a   1.000
_cell.length_b   1.000
_cell.length_c   1.000
_cell.angle_alpha   90.00
_cell.angle_beta   90.00
_cell.angle_gamma   90.00
#
_symmetry.space_group_name_H-M   'P 1'
#
loop_
_entity.id
_entity.type
_entity.pdbx_description
1 polymer ?
#
loop_
_entity_poly.entity_id
_entity_poly.type
_entity_poly.pdbx_seq_one_letter_code
_entity_poly.pdbx_strand_id
1 'polypeptide(L)'
;MAKLESDNQRRLGSAISLPFFVILGILGFGSPVFFSAISEISLEDVGDGTKTLDEEMVRQLRQNNLGPAEMLLPLTSVDRREEYANTIRDKMTPKLEISGGGSIFDLLAFESYFGGLDQFNKQRKRYEAFFVYNRAKVQGDLQKRLSEESSNTNVRALLQAIPKEGRPGNFWNQLLAEPLVSVFPGVKLATLEGFPFFPNRKVILSVGLQNTQDIDSNKSEAEIRDECMASARAAMANYQSGATWFSVTKNKTNADVNKLEGNQTMPPADFKDLSERLGLLKVGRTNTGAYAVIIGGIMNEEGKLESHGRWLPFPILVPMMVGTAMSMENGYYSDEASFEIGKLAQQTLLGNLEAKEKIRAFFWAAHQLARKMNLMQMSELTKSCPDLQGVFDLAAMVRMRNRPVSVSIGEIKQLRSDINFLPLAERVEARKELRTLEQEGEIIRKDFERELKIVYAATLLSGDPSRVHRFIESYPVYKKDGDKEAAVAALQDLRTAMFYGQGALLHLLDQNKLIHEDGFLESAVSPVFPVFGGFIFTYLSHGYRDLAIFCKITLIVSSFFFLLLFLSNVLPRPSYLRANSHYFLRWTRRFSVSIVWGLLSILVLEPNLLQTPRGQVSVAGFDFALANLLAYANEESMADQNLTVVTAIIAGVFLLIQVAIFMICLSRISQVKNEELKPGLKLDLLDNEDNLFDLGLYIGLGGTVLSLILLLVLDVKQDALIGAYTSTLFGILFVAALKIFVVRPYRNHLLVKQAEE
;
A
#
# COMPACT_ATOMS: atom_id res chain seq x y z
N MET A 1 -37.45 0.58 61.57
CA MET A 1 -36.68 -0.66 61.32
C MET A 1 -36.58 -1.03 59.83
N ALA A 2 -37.64 -0.99 59.03
CA ALA A 2 -37.58 -1.26 57.57
C ALA A 2 -36.59 -0.38 56.74
N LYS A 3 -36.31 0.86 57.19
CA LYS A 3 -35.28 1.73 56.57
C LYS A 3 -33.84 1.24 56.80
N LEU A 4 -33.57 0.61 57.94
CA LEU A 4 -32.24 0.08 58.31
C LEU A 4 -31.94 -1.25 57.59
N GLU A 5 -32.96 -2.09 57.39
CA GLU A 5 -32.85 -3.35 56.64
C GLU A 5 -32.56 -3.10 55.14
N SER A 6 -33.16 -2.05 54.57
CA SER A 6 -32.91 -1.66 53.16
C SER A 6 -31.49 -1.09 52.94
N ASP A 7 -30.91 -0.44 53.96
CA ASP A 7 -29.57 0.14 53.87
C ASP A 7 -28.47 -0.93 53.98
N ASN A 8 -28.68 -1.95 54.82
CA ASN A 8 -27.77 -3.11 54.89
C ASN A 8 -27.80 -3.96 53.61
N GLN A 9 -28.98 -4.18 53.01
CA GLN A 9 -29.07 -4.85 51.69
C GLN A 9 -28.42 -4.03 50.57
N ARG A 10 -28.48 -2.70 50.62
CA ARG A 10 -27.77 -1.82 49.67
C ARG A 10 -26.25 -1.88 49.84
N ARG A 11 -25.75 -1.88 51.08
CA ARG A 11 -24.31 -2.01 51.38
C ARG A 11 -23.76 -3.37 50.93
N LEU A 12 -24.51 -4.45 51.14
CA LEU A 12 -24.17 -5.80 50.63
C LEU A 12 -24.17 -5.85 49.10
N GLY A 13 -25.18 -5.26 48.44
CA GLY A 13 -25.22 -5.16 46.98
C GLY A 13 -24.08 -4.33 46.38
N SER A 14 -23.66 -3.24 47.05
CA SER A 14 -22.51 -2.44 46.63
C SER A 14 -21.16 -3.13 46.85
N ALA A 15 -21.04 -3.93 47.92
CA ALA A 15 -19.82 -4.70 48.21
C ALA A 15 -19.56 -5.79 47.17
N ILE A 16 -20.63 -6.32 46.54
CA ILE A 16 -20.53 -7.35 45.49
C ILE A 16 -20.36 -6.72 44.11
N SER A 17 -21.00 -5.59 43.79
CA SER A 17 -20.95 -5.01 42.44
C SER A 17 -19.58 -4.42 42.06
N LEU A 18 -18.84 -3.86 43.02
CA LEU A 18 -17.52 -3.27 42.77
C LEU A 18 -16.46 -4.30 42.33
N PRO A 19 -16.28 -5.46 42.99
CA PRO A 19 -15.33 -6.46 42.51
C PRO A 19 -15.72 -7.04 41.14
N PHE A 20 -17.01 -7.21 40.85
CA PHE A 20 -17.45 -7.62 39.50
C PHE A 20 -17.11 -6.57 38.43
N PHE A 21 -17.27 -5.27 38.73
CA PHE A 21 -16.84 -4.21 37.82
C PHE A 21 -15.34 -4.30 37.52
N VAL A 22 -14.51 -4.46 38.56
CA VAL A 22 -13.05 -4.52 38.45
C VAL A 22 -12.61 -5.76 37.67
N ILE A 23 -13.11 -6.95 38.02
CA ILE A 23 -12.73 -8.22 37.35
C ILE A 23 -13.16 -8.22 35.88
N LEU A 24 -14.41 -7.84 35.59
CA LEU A 24 -14.91 -7.79 34.21
C LEU A 24 -14.24 -6.68 33.39
N GLY A 25 -13.88 -5.58 34.02
CA GLY A 25 -13.10 -4.51 33.40
C GLY A 25 -11.70 -4.98 33.03
N ILE A 26 -11.00 -5.64 33.95
CA ILE A 26 -9.66 -6.22 33.70
C ILE A 26 -9.71 -7.24 32.56
N LEU A 27 -10.71 -8.12 32.54
CA LEU A 27 -10.88 -9.12 31.48
C LEU A 27 -11.27 -8.51 30.14
N GLY A 28 -12.14 -7.50 30.13
CA GLY A 28 -12.58 -6.81 28.91
C GLY A 28 -11.49 -5.96 28.29
N PHE A 29 -10.85 -5.08 29.07
CA PHE A 29 -9.80 -4.20 28.57
C PHE A 29 -8.47 -4.94 28.34
N GLY A 30 -8.15 -5.97 29.13
CA GLY A 30 -6.94 -6.76 28.92
C GLY A 30 -7.02 -7.79 27.79
N SER A 31 -8.21 -8.02 27.21
CA SER A 31 -8.38 -9.00 26.12
C SER A 31 -7.60 -8.56 24.87
N PRO A 32 -6.65 -9.40 24.38
CA PRO A 32 -5.69 -9.06 23.32
C PRO A 32 -6.31 -9.22 21.92
N VAL A 33 -7.49 -8.64 21.74
CA VAL A 33 -8.30 -8.71 20.52
C VAL A 33 -8.71 -7.30 20.14
N PHE A 34 -8.42 -6.92 18.90
CA PHE A 34 -8.74 -5.60 18.37
C PHE A 34 -9.53 -5.73 17.06
N PHE A 35 -10.27 -4.70 16.68
CA PHE A 35 -11.06 -4.68 15.45
C PHE A 35 -10.18 -4.40 14.23
N SER A 36 -9.37 -3.34 14.32
CA SER A 36 -8.49 -2.85 13.24
C SER A 36 -7.04 -3.31 13.34
N ALA A 37 -6.63 -3.81 14.51
CA ALA A 37 -5.25 -4.20 14.80
C ALA A 37 -5.13 -5.67 15.25
N ILE A 38 -3.89 -6.11 15.44
CA ILE A 38 -3.47 -7.39 16.02
C ILE A 38 -2.67 -7.07 17.28
N SER A 39 -2.90 -7.82 18.35
CA SER A 39 -2.15 -7.65 19.59
C SER A 39 -0.79 -8.32 19.49
N GLU A 40 0.22 -7.71 20.11
CA GLU A 40 1.56 -8.29 20.18
C GLU A 40 1.57 -9.64 20.90
N ILE A 41 0.79 -9.78 21.97
CA ILE A 41 0.63 -11.03 22.75
C ILE A 41 0.07 -12.17 21.87
N SER A 42 -0.85 -11.87 20.94
CA SER A 42 -1.35 -12.90 20.02
C SER A 42 -0.29 -13.33 19.00
N LEU A 43 0.59 -12.42 18.60
CA LEU A 43 1.71 -12.73 17.71
C LEU A 43 2.76 -13.57 18.42
N GLU A 44 3.05 -13.27 19.68
CA GLU A 44 3.95 -14.07 20.52
C GLU A 44 3.45 -15.52 20.66
N ASP A 45 2.17 -15.72 21.00
CA ASP A 45 1.56 -17.05 21.16
C ASP A 45 1.52 -17.85 19.85
N VAL A 46 1.20 -17.21 18.71
CA VAL A 46 1.21 -17.87 17.40
C VAL A 46 2.63 -18.09 16.86
N GLY A 47 3.58 -17.26 17.29
CA GLY A 47 5.00 -17.39 16.97
C GLY A 47 5.69 -18.50 17.75
N ASP A 48 5.20 -18.85 18.93
CA ASP A 48 5.82 -19.85 19.80
C ASP A 48 5.93 -21.21 19.11
N GLY A 49 7.11 -21.83 19.21
CA GLY A 49 7.44 -23.08 18.54
C GLY A 49 7.61 -23.01 17.02
N THR A 50 7.53 -21.82 16.39
CA THR A 50 7.80 -21.64 14.95
C THR A 50 9.24 -21.22 14.67
N LYS A 51 9.66 -21.35 13.41
CA LYS A 51 11.05 -21.04 13.01
C LYS A 51 11.38 -19.59 13.30
N THR A 52 12.47 -19.35 14.02
CA THR A 52 12.96 -18.01 14.37
C THR A 52 14.02 -17.52 13.37
N LEU A 53 14.27 -16.20 13.37
CA LEU A 53 15.37 -15.61 12.60
C LEU A 53 16.74 -16.21 12.96
N ASP A 54 16.95 -16.58 14.22
CA ASP A 54 18.20 -17.19 14.67
C ASP A 54 18.37 -18.62 14.13
N GLU A 55 17.30 -19.40 14.05
CA GLU A 55 17.32 -20.73 13.43
C GLU A 55 17.62 -20.64 11.93
N GLU A 56 17.00 -19.67 11.24
CA GLU A 56 17.27 -19.44 9.82
C GLU A 56 18.70 -18.92 9.60
N MET A 57 19.21 -18.06 10.48
CA MET A 57 20.61 -17.63 10.48
C MET A 57 21.57 -18.81 10.64
N VAL A 58 21.31 -19.71 11.59
CA VAL A 58 22.11 -20.92 11.80
C VAL A 58 22.05 -21.83 10.57
N ARG A 59 20.88 -21.97 9.92
CA ARG A 59 20.74 -22.72 8.66
C ARG A 59 21.62 -22.11 7.57
N GLN A 60 21.58 -20.81 7.38
CA GLN A 60 22.39 -20.11 6.36
C GLN A 60 23.89 -20.25 6.65
N LEU A 61 24.31 -20.12 7.91
CA LEU A 61 25.71 -20.33 8.32
C LEU A 61 26.19 -21.77 8.14
N ARG A 62 25.32 -22.77 8.34
CA ARG A 62 25.62 -24.19 8.08
C ARG A 62 25.79 -24.48 6.59
N GLN A 63 25.00 -23.81 5.75
CA GLN A 63 25.13 -23.88 4.29
C GLN A 63 26.30 -23.03 3.74
N ASN A 64 27.03 -22.34 4.62
CA ASN A 64 28.08 -21.36 4.28
C ASN A 64 27.57 -20.21 3.39
N ASN A 65 26.30 -19.86 3.48
CA ASN A 65 25.69 -18.73 2.77
C ASN A 65 25.94 -17.41 3.54
N LEU A 66 27.16 -16.89 3.44
CA LEU A 66 27.60 -15.71 4.20
C LEU A 66 26.88 -14.41 3.81
N GLY A 67 26.51 -14.25 2.54
CA GLY A 67 25.78 -13.07 2.04
C GLY A 67 24.37 -12.97 2.62
N PRO A 68 23.53 -14.02 2.52
CA PRO A 68 22.26 -14.09 3.23
C PRO A 68 22.39 -13.88 4.74
N ALA A 69 23.40 -14.50 5.37
CA ALA A 69 23.67 -14.35 6.79
C ALA A 69 23.97 -12.89 7.19
N GLU A 70 24.71 -12.14 6.37
CA GLU A 70 25.00 -10.72 6.59
C GLU A 70 23.74 -9.82 6.53
N MET A 71 22.76 -10.20 5.69
CA MET A 71 21.47 -9.50 5.63
C MET A 71 20.63 -9.73 6.88
N LEU A 72 20.71 -10.94 7.48
CA LEU A 72 19.95 -11.31 8.67
C LEU A 72 20.58 -10.81 9.98
N LEU A 73 21.91 -10.67 10.03
CA LEU A 73 22.68 -10.33 11.25
C LEU A 73 22.13 -9.16 12.10
N PRO A 74 21.69 -8.01 11.56
CA PRO A 74 21.17 -6.93 12.39
C PRO A 74 19.78 -7.22 12.99
N LEU A 75 19.09 -8.25 12.50
CA LEU A 75 17.74 -8.65 12.90
C LEU A 75 17.74 -9.84 13.88
N THR A 76 18.87 -10.55 14.05
CA THR A 76 19.01 -11.66 15.02
C THR A 76 18.99 -11.17 16.46
N SER A 77 18.85 -12.10 17.42
CA SER A 77 18.91 -11.81 18.85
C SER A 77 20.20 -11.06 19.24
N VAL A 78 20.09 -10.17 20.23
CA VAL A 78 21.21 -9.32 20.66
C VAL A 78 22.34 -10.17 21.25
N ASP A 79 21.99 -11.20 22.02
CA ASP A 79 22.94 -12.05 22.75
C ASP A 79 23.87 -12.87 21.84
N ARG A 80 23.35 -13.33 20.69
CA ARG A 80 24.11 -14.17 19.74
C ARG A 80 24.72 -13.38 18.57
N ARG A 81 24.38 -12.10 18.44
CA ARG A 81 24.81 -11.28 17.29
C ARG A 81 26.33 -11.17 17.18
N GLU A 82 27.04 -11.04 18.30
CA GLU A 82 28.51 -10.93 18.28
C GLU A 82 29.16 -12.26 17.87
N GLU A 83 28.64 -13.39 18.35
CA GLU A 83 29.08 -14.72 17.94
C GLU A 83 28.89 -14.96 16.43
N TYR A 84 27.71 -14.59 15.92
CA TYR A 84 27.41 -14.65 14.49
C TYR A 84 28.28 -13.73 13.65
N ALA A 85 28.55 -12.51 14.12
CA ALA A 85 29.44 -11.57 13.44
C ALA A 85 30.87 -12.11 13.36
N ASN A 86 31.39 -12.69 14.44
CA ASN A 86 32.72 -13.28 14.49
C ASN A 86 32.82 -14.48 13.54
N THR A 87 31.84 -15.39 13.56
CA THR A 87 31.82 -16.56 12.66
C THR A 87 31.72 -16.17 11.19
N ILE A 88 30.95 -15.15 10.83
CA ILE A 88 30.94 -14.60 9.46
C ILE A 88 32.33 -14.09 9.10
N ARG A 89 32.94 -13.25 9.94
CA ARG A 89 34.25 -12.63 9.69
C ARG A 89 35.35 -13.67 9.53
N ASP A 90 35.37 -14.70 10.36
CA ASP A 90 36.40 -15.74 10.35
C ASP A 90 36.31 -16.64 9.11
N LYS A 91 35.08 -16.88 8.63
CA LYS A 91 34.83 -17.64 7.39
C LYS A 91 34.96 -16.78 6.12
N MET A 92 35.04 -15.45 6.25
CA MET A 92 34.99 -14.55 5.10
C MET A 92 36.28 -14.61 4.30
N THR A 93 36.24 -15.29 3.17
CA THR A 93 37.31 -15.26 2.17
C THR A 93 36.95 -14.32 1.03
N PRO A 94 37.93 -13.78 0.27
CA PRO A 94 37.65 -12.91 -0.86
C PRO A 94 36.68 -13.49 -1.89
N LYS A 95 36.70 -14.82 -2.11
CA LYS A 95 35.78 -15.52 -3.04
C LYS A 95 34.34 -15.49 -2.52
N LEU A 96 34.17 -15.65 -1.22
CA LEU A 96 32.88 -15.65 -0.54
C LEU A 96 32.28 -14.25 -0.43
N GLU A 97 33.13 -13.23 -0.34
CA GLU A 97 32.70 -11.83 -0.34
C GLU A 97 32.01 -11.43 -1.65
N ILE A 98 32.48 -11.96 -2.79
CA ILE A 98 31.90 -11.67 -4.12
C ILE A 98 30.71 -12.59 -4.44
N SER A 99 30.83 -13.89 -4.19
CA SER A 99 29.75 -14.85 -4.48
C SER A 99 28.60 -14.76 -3.49
N GLY A 100 28.89 -14.42 -2.22
CA GLY A 100 27.94 -14.44 -1.11
C GLY A 100 27.61 -15.84 -0.60
N GLY A 101 28.16 -16.91 -1.19
CA GLY A 101 27.83 -18.30 -0.86
C GLY A 101 29.06 -19.20 -0.88
N GLY A 102 29.14 -20.13 0.06
CA GLY A 102 30.30 -20.98 0.32
C GLY A 102 30.02 -22.47 0.28
N SER A 103 28.88 -22.87 -0.28
CA SER A 103 28.68 -24.26 -0.65
C SER A 103 29.71 -24.64 -1.73
N ILE A 104 30.17 -25.89 -1.70
CA ILE A 104 31.16 -26.39 -2.67
C ILE A 104 30.59 -26.31 -4.08
N PHE A 105 29.30 -26.59 -4.26
CA PHE A 105 28.62 -26.51 -5.55
C PHE A 105 28.53 -25.07 -6.07
N ASP A 106 28.23 -24.10 -5.20
CA ASP A 106 28.13 -22.69 -5.60
C ASP A 106 29.50 -22.09 -5.88
N LEU A 107 30.52 -22.47 -5.10
CA LEU A 107 31.90 -22.06 -5.38
C LEU A 107 32.40 -22.68 -6.68
N LEU A 108 32.10 -23.95 -6.97
CA LEU A 108 32.43 -24.60 -8.23
C LEU A 108 31.66 -23.99 -9.41
N ALA A 109 30.36 -23.70 -9.25
CA ALA A 109 29.58 -22.99 -10.25
C ALA A 109 30.18 -21.58 -10.48
N PHE A 110 30.51 -20.87 -9.41
CA PHE A 110 31.11 -19.55 -9.51
C PHE A 110 32.49 -19.58 -10.19
N GLU A 111 33.37 -20.49 -9.79
CA GLU A 111 34.70 -20.63 -10.39
C GLU A 111 34.61 -21.10 -11.84
N SER A 112 33.76 -22.07 -12.12
CA SER A 112 33.58 -22.61 -13.46
C SER A 112 32.98 -21.57 -14.40
N TYR A 113 31.97 -20.80 -14.00
CA TYR A 113 31.27 -19.86 -14.88
C TYR A 113 31.91 -18.47 -14.97
N PHE A 114 32.67 -18.04 -13.95
CA PHE A 114 33.23 -16.68 -13.89
C PHE A 114 34.77 -16.65 -13.98
N GLY A 115 35.45 -17.80 -14.04
CA GLY A 115 36.90 -17.90 -14.22
C GLY A 115 37.71 -17.33 -13.06
N GLY A 116 37.11 -17.25 -11.86
CA GLY A 116 37.75 -16.76 -10.63
C GLY A 116 37.48 -15.29 -10.27
N LEU A 117 38.22 -14.80 -9.27
CA LEU A 117 38.03 -13.49 -8.63
C LEU A 117 38.34 -12.30 -9.55
N ASP A 118 37.36 -11.41 -9.72
CA ASP A 118 37.57 -10.11 -10.36
C ASP A 118 38.28 -9.14 -9.40
N GLN A 119 39.62 -9.04 -9.52
CA GLN A 119 40.43 -8.12 -8.71
C GLN A 119 40.01 -6.65 -8.88
N PHE A 120 39.50 -6.25 -10.04
CA PHE A 120 39.08 -4.89 -10.31
C PHE A 120 37.78 -4.53 -9.58
N ASN A 121 36.78 -5.42 -9.63
CA ASN A 121 35.54 -5.23 -8.87
C ASN A 121 35.78 -5.34 -7.36
N LYS A 122 36.70 -6.22 -6.93
CA LYS A 122 37.12 -6.35 -5.53
C LYS A 122 37.73 -5.04 -4.99
N GLN A 123 38.69 -4.44 -5.71
CA GLN A 123 39.30 -3.17 -5.29
C GLN A 123 38.29 -2.03 -5.12
N ARG A 124 37.17 -2.10 -5.86
CA ARG A 124 36.09 -1.11 -5.83
C ARG A 124 34.92 -1.49 -4.92
N LYS A 125 35.00 -2.62 -4.20
CA LYS A 125 33.94 -3.17 -3.34
C LYS A 125 32.60 -3.33 -4.07
N ARG A 126 32.65 -3.82 -5.32
CA ARG A 126 31.48 -4.04 -6.17
C ARG A 126 31.13 -5.52 -6.18
N TYR A 127 30.24 -5.92 -5.27
CA TYR A 127 29.88 -7.33 -5.04
C TYR A 127 28.49 -7.68 -5.60
N GLU A 128 27.83 -6.73 -6.24
CA GLU A 128 26.47 -6.89 -6.74
C GLU A 128 26.42 -7.93 -7.87
N ALA A 129 25.38 -8.76 -7.90
CA ALA A 129 25.21 -9.86 -8.85
C ALA A 129 25.33 -9.39 -10.32
N PHE A 130 24.92 -8.15 -10.61
CA PHE A 130 25.06 -7.55 -11.94
C PHE A 130 26.52 -7.50 -12.42
N PHE A 131 27.47 -7.18 -11.55
CA PHE A 131 28.89 -7.11 -11.94
C PHE A 131 29.44 -8.50 -12.25
N VAL A 132 28.97 -9.52 -11.52
CA VAL A 132 29.28 -10.93 -11.77
C VAL A 132 28.77 -11.35 -13.15
N TYR A 133 27.49 -11.07 -13.47
CA TYR A 133 26.91 -11.36 -14.78
C TYR A 133 27.63 -10.63 -15.92
N ASN A 134 27.98 -9.36 -15.72
CA ASN A 134 28.69 -8.57 -16.71
C ASN A 134 30.09 -9.13 -17.01
N ARG A 135 30.82 -9.55 -15.97
CA ARG A 135 32.14 -10.16 -16.13
C ARG A 135 32.07 -11.46 -16.91
N ALA A 136 31.13 -12.33 -16.56
CA ALA A 136 30.89 -13.61 -17.23
C ALA A 136 30.64 -13.42 -18.73
N LYS A 137 29.79 -12.45 -19.06
CA LYS A 137 29.48 -12.09 -20.44
C LYS A 137 30.70 -11.59 -21.19
N VAL A 138 31.53 -10.74 -20.58
CA VAL A 138 32.72 -10.15 -21.22
C VAL A 138 33.78 -11.21 -21.54
N GLN A 139 33.94 -12.24 -20.70
CA GLN A 139 34.83 -13.37 -20.99
C GLN A 139 34.34 -14.22 -22.17
N GLY A 140 33.04 -14.18 -22.49
CA GLY A 140 32.46 -14.83 -23.68
C GLY A 140 32.35 -16.36 -23.60
N ASP A 141 32.77 -16.96 -22.50
CA ASP A 141 32.76 -18.40 -22.27
C ASP A 141 31.36 -18.90 -21.83
N LEU A 142 30.72 -18.17 -20.91
CA LEU A 142 29.43 -18.55 -20.32
C LEU A 142 28.33 -18.79 -21.35
N GLN A 143 28.18 -17.88 -22.32
CA GLN A 143 27.13 -18.01 -23.34
C GLN A 143 27.35 -19.21 -24.25
N LYS A 144 28.60 -19.48 -24.65
CA LYS A 144 28.94 -20.62 -25.51
C LYS A 144 28.68 -21.93 -24.79
N ARG A 145 29.19 -22.04 -23.55
CA ARG A 145 29.01 -23.24 -22.72
C ARG A 145 27.55 -23.54 -22.43
N LEU A 146 26.76 -22.56 -21.99
CA LEU A 146 25.33 -22.80 -21.76
C LEU A 146 24.60 -23.21 -23.06
N SER A 147 25.03 -22.74 -24.23
CA SER A 147 24.43 -23.14 -25.50
C SER A 147 24.80 -24.56 -25.95
N GLU A 148 25.97 -25.06 -25.55
CA GLU A 148 26.50 -26.39 -25.91
C GLU A 148 26.13 -27.47 -24.87
N GLU A 149 26.15 -27.13 -23.58
CA GLU A 149 26.06 -28.06 -22.45
C GLU A 149 24.65 -28.14 -21.81
N SER A 150 23.84 -27.07 -21.85
CA SER A 150 22.53 -27.07 -21.17
C SER A 150 21.55 -28.03 -21.82
N SER A 151 20.92 -28.89 -21.02
CA SER A 151 19.83 -29.79 -21.47
C SER A 151 18.45 -29.14 -21.40
N ASN A 152 18.34 -27.97 -20.74
CA ASN A 152 17.09 -27.30 -20.48
C ASN A 152 16.60 -26.49 -21.71
N THR A 153 15.44 -26.87 -22.27
CA THR A 153 14.84 -26.20 -23.43
C THR A 153 14.52 -24.72 -23.18
N ASN A 154 14.16 -24.37 -21.94
CA ASN A 154 13.82 -23.02 -21.54
C ASN A 154 15.05 -22.11 -21.50
N VAL A 155 16.17 -22.64 -20.99
CA VAL A 155 17.47 -21.95 -20.98
C VAL A 155 17.95 -21.72 -22.41
N ARG A 156 17.86 -22.74 -23.27
CA ARG A 156 18.19 -22.59 -24.70
C ARG A 156 17.32 -21.55 -25.40
N ALA A 157 16.01 -21.53 -25.13
CA ALA A 157 15.11 -20.53 -25.69
C ALA A 157 15.49 -19.10 -25.25
N LEU A 158 15.84 -18.92 -23.97
CA LEU A 158 16.31 -17.63 -23.43
C LEU A 158 17.62 -17.18 -24.10
N LEU A 159 18.56 -18.10 -24.32
CA LEU A 159 19.83 -17.82 -24.99
C LEU A 159 19.64 -17.50 -26.49
N GLN A 160 18.72 -18.18 -27.16
CA GLN A 160 18.35 -17.90 -28.55
C GLN A 160 17.68 -16.53 -28.69
N ALA A 161 16.95 -16.09 -27.66
CA ALA A 161 16.37 -14.77 -27.59
C ALA A 161 17.40 -13.66 -27.33
N ILE A 162 18.70 -13.94 -27.14
CA ILE A 162 19.72 -12.91 -26.95
C ILE A 162 20.05 -12.22 -28.28
N PRO A 163 20.08 -10.87 -28.32
CA PRO A 163 20.44 -10.15 -29.53
C PRO A 163 21.94 -10.30 -29.84
N LYS A 164 22.27 -11.04 -30.91
CA LYS A 164 23.66 -11.32 -31.31
C LYS A 164 24.40 -10.13 -31.95
N GLU A 165 23.68 -9.17 -32.54
CA GLU A 165 24.26 -8.19 -33.48
C GLU A 165 23.92 -6.73 -33.15
N GLY A 166 23.61 -6.42 -31.88
CA GLY A 166 23.41 -5.04 -31.40
C GLY A 166 22.01 -4.76 -30.84
N ARG A 167 21.69 -3.48 -30.61
CA ARG A 167 20.39 -3.06 -30.05
C ARG A 167 19.26 -3.57 -30.95
N PRO A 168 18.24 -4.29 -30.42
CA PRO A 168 17.10 -4.75 -31.23
C PRO A 168 16.46 -3.62 -32.06
N GLY A 169 16.43 -2.40 -31.51
CA GLY A 169 15.91 -1.21 -32.18
C GLY A 169 16.90 -0.39 -33.01
N ASN A 170 18.05 -0.94 -33.44
CA ASN A 170 19.04 -0.19 -34.23
C ASN A 170 18.46 0.35 -35.55
N PHE A 171 17.44 -0.31 -36.10
CA PHE A 171 16.74 0.14 -37.32
C PHE A 171 16.12 1.53 -37.18
N TRP A 172 15.76 1.97 -35.97
CA TRP A 172 15.17 3.30 -35.75
C TRP A 172 16.10 4.43 -36.19
N ASN A 173 17.40 4.30 -35.92
CA ASN A 173 18.37 5.33 -36.27
C ASN A 173 18.46 5.50 -37.79
N GLN A 174 18.51 4.39 -38.53
CA GLN A 174 18.58 4.41 -39.99
C GLN A 174 17.24 4.85 -40.61
N LEU A 175 16.12 4.32 -40.12
CA LEU A 175 14.78 4.68 -40.60
C LEU A 175 14.48 6.18 -40.40
N LEU A 176 14.86 6.76 -39.26
CA LEU A 176 14.66 8.19 -38.98
C LEU A 176 15.72 9.11 -39.60
N ALA A 177 16.84 8.55 -40.06
CA ALA A 177 17.88 9.27 -40.81
C ALA A 177 17.58 9.32 -42.31
N GLU A 178 16.77 8.37 -42.82
CA GLU A 178 16.40 8.31 -44.23
C GLU A 178 15.70 9.61 -44.70
N PRO A 179 16.24 10.32 -45.70
CA PRO A 179 15.67 11.58 -46.18
C PRO A 179 14.22 11.43 -46.65
N LEU A 180 13.89 10.35 -47.35
CA LEU A 180 12.53 10.10 -47.83
C LEU A 180 11.51 9.94 -46.68
N VAL A 181 11.96 9.51 -45.51
CA VAL A 181 11.15 9.36 -44.30
C VAL A 181 10.98 10.67 -43.55
N SER A 182 11.92 11.61 -43.63
CA SER A 182 11.85 12.87 -42.86
C SER A 182 11.39 14.09 -43.65
N VAL A 183 11.55 14.09 -44.99
CA VAL A 183 11.33 15.28 -45.84
C VAL A 183 9.87 15.49 -46.23
N PHE A 184 9.06 14.43 -46.34
CA PHE A 184 7.66 14.55 -46.79
C PHE A 184 6.67 14.35 -45.63
N PRO A 185 5.65 15.22 -45.47
CA PRO A 185 4.61 15.05 -44.46
C PRO A 185 3.68 13.89 -44.80
N GLY A 186 3.00 13.35 -43.78
CA GLY A 186 1.99 12.30 -43.93
C GLY A 186 2.36 10.95 -43.31
N VAL A 187 1.47 9.97 -43.49
CA VAL A 187 1.57 8.63 -42.89
C VAL A 187 2.51 7.74 -43.70
N LYS A 188 3.41 7.05 -43.00
CA LYS A 188 4.41 6.15 -43.57
C LYS A 188 4.36 4.82 -42.85
N LEU A 189 4.59 3.74 -43.59
CA LEU A 189 4.69 2.41 -43.02
C LEU A 189 5.98 1.72 -43.49
N ALA A 190 6.72 1.15 -42.54
CA ALA A 190 7.93 0.39 -42.80
C ALA A 190 7.74 -1.08 -42.41
N THR A 191 7.89 -2.02 -43.34
CA THR A 191 7.94 -3.46 -43.05
C THR A 191 9.32 -3.85 -42.53
N LEU A 192 9.40 -4.53 -41.39
CA LEU A 192 10.66 -4.99 -40.81
C LEU A 192 10.97 -6.40 -41.30
N GLU A 193 12.09 -6.56 -42.02
CA GLU A 193 12.53 -7.85 -42.58
C GLU A 193 13.90 -8.24 -42.00
N GLY A 194 14.02 -9.49 -41.54
CA GLY A 194 15.26 -10.01 -40.96
C GLY A 194 15.54 -9.55 -39.52
N PHE A 195 14.54 -9.02 -38.80
CA PHE A 195 14.65 -8.65 -37.38
C PHE A 195 14.01 -9.72 -36.46
N PRO A 196 14.80 -10.56 -35.76
CA PRO A 196 14.25 -11.66 -34.96
C PRO A 196 13.35 -11.23 -33.79
N PHE A 197 13.54 -10.01 -33.26
CA PHE A 197 12.73 -9.45 -32.17
C PHE A 197 11.43 -8.80 -32.62
N PHE A 198 11.27 -8.65 -33.93
CA PHE A 198 10.14 -7.97 -34.56
C PHE A 198 9.64 -8.80 -35.76
N PRO A 199 9.27 -10.08 -35.56
CA PRO A 199 8.76 -10.91 -36.64
C PRO A 199 7.42 -10.35 -37.14
N ASN A 200 7.31 -10.20 -38.46
CA ASN A 200 6.14 -9.68 -39.16
C ASN A 200 5.60 -8.36 -38.60
N ARG A 201 6.49 -7.49 -38.12
CA ARG A 201 6.12 -6.20 -37.56
C ARG A 201 6.22 -5.10 -38.60
N LYS A 202 5.31 -4.13 -38.48
CA LYS A 202 5.30 -2.92 -39.31
C LYS A 202 5.49 -1.70 -38.41
N VAL A 203 6.35 -0.78 -38.80
CA VAL A 203 6.55 0.50 -38.13
C VAL A 203 5.61 1.50 -38.75
N ILE A 204 4.78 2.15 -37.95
CA ILE A 204 3.93 3.26 -38.38
C ILE A 204 4.55 4.59 -37.96
N LEU A 205 4.60 5.52 -38.89
CA LEU A 205 5.13 6.86 -38.70
C LEU A 205 4.15 7.88 -39.25
N SER A 206 4.02 9.02 -38.58
CA SER A 206 3.39 10.21 -39.14
C SER A 206 4.34 11.40 -38.97
N VAL A 207 4.52 12.16 -40.05
CA VAL A 207 5.45 13.29 -40.09
C VAL A 207 4.65 14.58 -40.24
N GLY A 208 4.82 15.46 -39.26
CA GLY A 208 4.39 16.85 -39.32
C GLY A 208 5.59 17.72 -39.69
N LEU A 209 5.41 18.59 -40.68
CA LEU A 209 6.49 19.43 -41.19
C LEU A 209 5.98 20.85 -41.41
N GLN A 210 6.79 21.82 -40.98
CA GLN A 210 6.55 23.24 -41.21
C GLN A 210 7.75 23.82 -41.94
N ASN A 211 7.51 24.34 -43.14
CA ASN A 211 8.56 24.88 -44.00
C ASN A 211 9.10 26.19 -43.42
N THR A 212 10.33 26.55 -43.79
CA THR A 212 10.98 27.81 -43.37
C THR A 212 10.20 29.07 -43.73
N GLN A 213 9.28 29.01 -44.71
CA GLN A 213 8.41 30.12 -45.09
C GLN A 213 7.18 30.26 -44.19
N ASP A 214 6.77 29.17 -43.52
CA ASP A 214 5.57 29.08 -42.69
C ASP A 214 5.87 29.16 -41.18
N ILE A 215 7.16 29.31 -40.82
CA ILE A 215 7.59 29.46 -39.43
C ILE A 215 7.54 30.95 -39.06
N ASP A 216 6.57 31.31 -38.22
CA ASP A 216 6.50 32.65 -37.61
C ASP A 216 7.74 32.91 -36.74
N SER A 217 8.44 34.02 -37.00
CA SER A 217 9.64 34.40 -36.25
C SER A 217 9.39 34.75 -34.77
N ASN A 218 8.12 34.93 -34.39
CA ASN A 218 7.70 35.31 -33.04
C ASN A 218 7.31 34.10 -32.16
N LYS A 219 7.16 32.90 -32.73
CA LYS A 219 6.76 31.71 -31.97
C LYS A 219 7.95 31.04 -31.30
N SER A 220 7.75 30.52 -30.10
CA SER A 220 8.78 29.73 -29.41
C SER A 220 8.98 28.38 -30.10
N GLU A 221 10.17 27.77 -29.94
CA GLU A 221 10.44 26.44 -30.51
C GLU A 221 9.45 25.37 -29.99
N ALA A 222 8.93 25.55 -28.77
CA ALA A 222 7.92 24.67 -28.19
C ALA A 222 6.56 24.79 -28.89
N GLU A 223 6.14 26.00 -29.26
CA GLU A 223 4.89 26.24 -30.00
C GLU A 223 4.94 25.64 -31.41
N ILE A 224 6.05 25.86 -32.13
CA ILE A 224 6.29 25.29 -33.47
C ILE A 224 6.28 23.75 -33.40
N ARG A 225 6.87 23.17 -32.36
CA ARG A 225 6.83 21.72 -32.11
C ARG A 225 5.41 21.22 -31.90
N ASP A 226 4.61 21.92 -31.10
CA ASP A 226 3.26 21.48 -30.75
C ASP A 226 2.31 21.59 -31.96
N GLU A 227 2.47 22.62 -32.81
CA GLU A 227 1.80 22.74 -34.11
C GLU A 227 2.17 21.59 -35.07
N CYS A 228 3.46 21.28 -35.20
CA CYS A 228 3.93 20.16 -36.00
C CYS A 228 3.42 18.82 -35.46
N MET A 229 3.35 18.63 -34.13
CA MET A 229 2.75 17.44 -33.52
C MET A 229 1.26 17.35 -33.81
N ALA A 230 0.51 18.44 -33.69
CA ALA A 230 -0.92 18.47 -33.99
C ALA A 230 -1.18 18.09 -35.46
N SER A 231 -0.37 18.62 -36.39
CA SER A 231 -0.42 18.27 -37.81
C SER A 231 -0.14 16.78 -38.05
N ALA A 232 0.91 16.23 -37.42
CA ALA A 232 1.23 14.80 -37.52
C ALA A 232 0.10 13.90 -36.97
N ARG A 233 -0.53 14.28 -35.86
CA ARG A 233 -1.66 13.54 -35.29
C ARG A 233 -2.91 13.63 -36.17
N ALA A 234 -3.22 14.81 -36.70
CA ALA A 234 -4.36 15.01 -37.59
C ALA A 234 -4.21 14.20 -38.89
N ALA A 235 -3.00 14.14 -39.45
CA ALA A 235 -2.70 13.32 -40.63
C ALA A 235 -2.92 11.81 -40.37
N MET A 236 -2.68 11.37 -39.14
CA MET A 236 -2.93 9.99 -38.71
C MET A 236 -4.42 9.72 -38.46
N ALA A 237 -5.10 10.60 -37.72
CA ALA A 237 -6.51 10.45 -37.36
C ALA A 237 -7.45 10.47 -38.58
N ASN A 238 -7.13 11.28 -39.59
CA ASN A 238 -7.93 11.43 -40.81
C ASN A 238 -7.43 10.55 -41.97
N TYR A 239 -6.60 9.55 -41.69
CA TYR A 239 -6.02 8.71 -42.74
C TYR A 239 -7.10 7.91 -43.49
N GLN A 240 -7.19 8.10 -44.81
CA GLN A 240 -8.11 7.38 -45.71
C GLN A 240 -7.37 6.64 -46.84
N SER A 241 -6.33 7.25 -47.44
CA SER A 241 -5.48 6.64 -48.46
C SER A 241 -4.17 7.44 -48.63
N GLY A 242 -3.15 6.85 -49.30
CA GLY A 242 -1.90 7.56 -49.65
C GLY A 242 -0.71 7.38 -48.70
N ALA A 243 -0.60 6.24 -48.02
CA ALA A 243 0.59 5.95 -47.21
C ALA A 243 1.80 5.64 -48.09
N THR A 244 2.98 6.09 -47.64
CA THR A 244 4.26 5.72 -48.26
C THR A 244 4.85 4.48 -47.60
N TRP A 245 5.30 3.53 -48.41
CA TRP A 245 5.74 2.21 -47.95
C TRP A 245 7.26 2.08 -48.04
N PHE A 246 7.85 1.53 -47.01
CA PHE A 246 9.28 1.24 -46.91
C PHE A 246 9.47 -0.22 -46.49
N SER A 247 10.52 -0.85 -46.98
CA SER A 247 11.05 -2.10 -46.44
C SER A 247 12.36 -1.81 -45.73
N VAL A 248 12.48 -2.25 -44.49
CA VAL A 248 13.70 -2.14 -43.70
C VAL A 248 14.27 -3.54 -43.58
N THR A 249 15.30 -3.82 -44.38
CA THR A 249 15.97 -5.11 -44.42
C THR A 249 17.23 -5.07 -43.57
N LYS A 250 17.41 -6.06 -42.71
CA LYS A 250 18.62 -6.16 -41.89
C LYS A 250 19.81 -6.70 -42.71
N ASN A 251 20.94 -5.99 -42.68
CA ASN A 251 22.20 -6.38 -43.31
C ASN A 251 23.34 -6.42 -42.27
N LYS A 252 23.63 -7.62 -41.74
CA LYS A 252 24.60 -7.86 -40.65
C LYS A 252 24.38 -6.93 -39.44
N THR A 253 25.10 -5.81 -39.36
CA THR A 253 25.04 -4.82 -38.26
C THR A 253 24.20 -3.57 -38.57
N ASN A 254 23.87 -3.33 -39.84
CA ASN A 254 23.09 -2.17 -40.29
C ASN A 254 21.70 -2.57 -40.80
N ALA A 255 20.86 -1.56 -41.01
CA ALA A 255 19.55 -1.69 -41.60
C ALA A 255 19.52 -0.88 -42.90
N ASP A 256 19.18 -1.51 -44.01
CA ASP A 256 18.99 -0.85 -45.31
C ASP A 256 17.50 -0.52 -45.46
N VAL A 257 17.20 0.72 -45.86
CA VAL A 257 15.83 1.22 -46.01
C VAL A 257 15.56 1.44 -47.49
N ASN A 258 14.65 0.64 -48.06
CA ASN A 258 14.24 0.76 -49.45
C ASN A 258 12.78 1.23 -49.51
N LYS A 259 12.46 2.10 -50.47
CA LYS A 259 11.08 2.49 -50.75
C LYS A 259 10.41 1.37 -51.56
N LEU A 260 9.21 0.97 -51.16
CA LEU A 260 8.41 -0.01 -51.90
C LEU A 260 7.44 0.71 -52.85
N GLU A 261 7.43 0.30 -54.11
CA GLU A 261 6.49 0.79 -55.11
C GLU A 261 5.28 -0.15 -55.19
N GLY A 262 4.12 0.32 -54.72
CA GLY A 262 2.86 -0.43 -54.77
C GLY A 262 1.97 -0.20 -53.55
N ASN A 263 0.65 -0.32 -53.74
CA ASN A 263 -0.31 -0.25 -52.63
C ASN A 263 -0.30 -1.56 -51.86
N GLN A 264 0.25 -1.56 -50.65
CA GLN A 264 0.05 -2.65 -49.70
C GLN A 264 -1.20 -2.42 -48.84
N THR A 265 -1.71 -3.49 -48.24
CA THR A 265 -2.82 -3.43 -47.29
C THR A 265 -2.33 -2.99 -45.90
N MET A 266 -2.93 -1.92 -45.40
CA MET A 266 -2.71 -1.43 -44.03
C MET A 266 -3.28 -2.44 -43.02
N PRO A 267 -2.61 -2.69 -41.88
CA PRO A 267 -3.20 -3.48 -40.80
C PRO A 267 -4.53 -2.86 -40.33
N PRO A 268 -5.54 -3.66 -39.98
CA PRO A 268 -6.81 -3.14 -39.47
C PRO A 268 -6.58 -2.50 -38.10
N ALA A 269 -6.70 -1.17 -37.99
CA ALA A 269 -6.50 -0.45 -36.73
C ALA A 269 -7.40 0.78 -36.62
N ASP A 270 -7.70 1.21 -35.40
CA ASP A 270 -8.37 2.48 -35.12
C ASP A 270 -7.35 3.62 -35.20
N PHE A 271 -7.33 4.32 -36.33
CA PHE A 271 -6.37 5.40 -36.59
C PHE A 271 -6.55 6.62 -35.69
N LYS A 272 -7.75 6.81 -35.12
CA LYS A 272 -8.01 7.88 -34.14
C LYS A 272 -7.34 7.56 -32.80
N ASP A 273 -7.58 6.35 -32.27
CA ASP A 273 -6.90 5.86 -31.04
C ASP A 273 -5.38 5.83 -31.22
N LEU A 274 -4.89 5.38 -32.37
CA LEU A 274 -3.47 5.36 -32.68
C LEU A 274 -2.85 6.76 -32.65
N SER A 275 -3.53 7.78 -33.21
CA SER A 275 -2.99 9.14 -33.25
C SER A 275 -2.70 9.72 -31.85
N GLU A 276 -3.47 9.32 -30.84
CA GLU A 276 -3.30 9.75 -29.45
C GLU A 276 -2.20 8.96 -28.74
N ARG A 277 -2.06 7.67 -29.05
CA ARG A 277 -1.13 6.73 -28.37
C ARG A 277 0.28 6.69 -28.95
N LEU A 278 0.50 7.19 -30.17
CA LEU A 278 1.81 7.23 -30.80
C LEU A 278 2.77 8.19 -30.07
N GLY A 279 3.98 7.70 -29.81
CA GLY A 279 5.02 8.45 -29.12
C GLY A 279 5.80 9.38 -30.05
N LEU A 280 6.37 10.42 -29.46
CA LEU A 280 7.32 11.31 -30.13
C LEU A 280 8.67 10.59 -30.35
N LEU A 281 9.10 10.47 -31.60
CA LEU A 281 10.33 9.75 -31.96
C LEU A 281 11.49 10.69 -32.30
N LYS A 282 11.24 11.74 -33.09
CA LYS A 282 12.25 12.70 -33.51
C LYS A 282 11.63 14.09 -33.63
N VAL A 283 12.37 15.09 -33.14
CA VAL A 283 12.03 16.52 -33.23
C VAL A 283 13.29 17.28 -33.58
N GLY A 284 13.17 18.23 -34.49
CA GLY A 284 14.21 19.21 -34.74
C GLY A 284 14.14 19.81 -36.13
N ARG A 285 15.09 20.71 -36.40
CA ARG A 285 15.28 21.29 -37.73
C ARG A 285 15.97 20.28 -38.63
N THR A 286 15.43 20.13 -39.84
CA THR A 286 16.03 19.37 -40.93
C THR A 286 17.21 20.14 -41.53
N ASN A 287 18.05 19.46 -42.33
CA ASN A 287 19.18 20.09 -43.03
C ASN A 287 18.75 21.21 -43.99
N THR A 288 17.48 21.19 -44.42
CA THR A 288 16.83 22.20 -45.26
C THR A 288 16.26 23.38 -44.47
N GLY A 289 16.38 23.38 -43.13
CA GLY A 289 15.91 24.43 -42.23
C GLY A 289 14.46 24.28 -41.75
N ALA A 290 13.66 23.42 -42.38
CA ALA A 290 12.28 23.13 -41.97
C ALA A 290 12.22 22.42 -40.62
N TYR A 291 11.20 22.70 -39.80
CA TYR A 291 10.99 22.02 -38.52
C TYR A 291 10.15 20.76 -38.76
N ALA A 292 10.65 19.60 -38.32
CA ALA A 292 9.97 18.33 -38.51
C ALA A 292 9.76 17.63 -37.17
N VAL A 293 8.56 17.09 -37.01
CA VAL A 293 8.19 16.23 -35.89
C VAL A 293 7.70 14.89 -36.44
N ILE A 294 8.32 13.81 -35.95
CA ILE A 294 7.96 12.44 -36.30
C ILE A 294 7.36 11.78 -35.07
N ILE A 295 6.10 11.38 -35.18
CA ILE A 295 5.43 10.50 -34.23
C ILE A 295 5.36 9.09 -34.82
N GLY A 296 5.44 8.06 -33.99
CA GLY A 296 5.43 6.70 -34.51
C GLY A 296 5.52 5.60 -33.47
N GLY A 297 5.41 4.37 -33.94
CA GLY A 297 5.48 3.17 -33.11
C GLY A 297 5.47 1.89 -33.96
N ILE A 298 5.63 0.74 -33.31
CA ILE A 298 5.61 -0.56 -34.00
C ILE A 298 4.23 -1.19 -33.80
N MET A 299 3.74 -1.84 -34.85
CA MET A 299 2.44 -2.47 -34.90
C MET A 299 2.59 -3.94 -35.32
N ASN A 300 1.74 -4.80 -34.74
CA ASN A 300 1.61 -6.18 -35.18
C ASN A 300 0.65 -6.30 -36.40
N GLU A 301 0.48 -7.51 -36.91
CA GLU A 301 -0.47 -7.78 -38.02
C GLU A 301 -1.93 -7.48 -37.63
N GLU A 302 -2.27 -7.55 -36.34
CA GLU A 302 -3.61 -7.27 -35.78
C GLU A 302 -3.91 -5.78 -35.57
N GLY A 303 -2.98 -4.88 -35.90
CA GLY A 303 -3.18 -3.44 -35.73
C GLY A 303 -2.93 -2.89 -34.32
N LYS A 304 -2.50 -3.73 -33.36
CA LYS A 304 -2.17 -3.32 -31.99
C LYS A 304 -0.78 -2.70 -31.94
N LEU A 305 -0.69 -1.55 -31.27
CA LEU A 305 0.56 -0.83 -31.05
C LEU A 305 1.41 -1.53 -29.97
N GLU A 306 2.69 -1.78 -30.26
CA GLU A 306 3.69 -2.10 -29.24
C GLU A 306 3.92 -0.87 -28.37
N SER A 307 3.46 -0.90 -27.13
CA SER A 307 3.80 0.10 -26.12
C SER A 307 5.29 -0.04 -25.80
N HIS A 308 6.15 0.65 -26.54
CA HIS A 308 7.59 0.57 -26.29
C HIS A 308 7.96 1.21 -24.95
N GLY A 309 8.11 0.37 -23.92
CA GLY A 309 9.01 0.68 -22.82
C GLY A 309 10.46 0.66 -23.32
N ARG A 310 11.31 1.58 -22.82
CA ARG A 310 12.75 1.52 -23.09
C ARG A 310 13.29 0.17 -22.60
N TRP A 311 13.79 -0.66 -23.51
CA TRP A 311 14.57 -1.85 -23.13
C TRP A 311 15.80 -1.44 -22.32
N LEU A 312 16.32 -2.37 -21.51
CA LEU A 312 17.62 -2.16 -20.90
C LEU A 312 18.66 -1.84 -21.98
N PRO A 313 19.59 -0.90 -21.71
CA PRO A 313 20.70 -0.64 -22.62
C PRO A 313 21.41 -1.94 -22.99
N PHE A 314 21.76 -2.13 -24.27
CA PHE A 314 22.37 -3.37 -24.76
C PHE A 314 23.57 -3.89 -23.91
N PRO A 315 24.48 -3.04 -23.40
CA PRO A 315 25.56 -3.49 -22.52
C PRO A 315 25.09 -4.08 -21.19
N ILE A 316 23.87 -3.78 -20.76
CA ILE A 316 23.25 -4.28 -19.52
C ILE A 316 22.34 -5.48 -19.83
N LEU A 317 21.58 -5.40 -20.93
CA LEU A 317 20.62 -6.42 -21.32
C LEU A 317 21.28 -7.78 -21.54
N VAL A 318 22.35 -7.85 -22.33
CA VAL A 318 22.98 -9.12 -22.68
C VAL A 318 23.54 -9.83 -21.43
N PRO A 319 24.32 -9.17 -20.55
CA PRO A 319 24.69 -9.77 -19.27
C PRO A 319 23.52 -10.27 -18.44
N MET A 320 22.42 -9.50 -18.35
CA MET A 320 21.25 -9.92 -17.58
C MET A 320 20.58 -11.16 -18.17
N MET A 321 20.47 -11.26 -19.49
CA MET A 321 19.89 -12.45 -20.14
C MET A 321 20.75 -13.69 -19.93
N VAL A 322 22.08 -13.58 -20.10
CA VAL A 322 23.01 -14.69 -19.87
C VAL A 322 23.05 -15.08 -18.38
N GLY A 323 23.08 -14.08 -17.49
CA GLY A 323 23.05 -14.30 -16.04
C GLY A 323 21.76 -15.00 -15.59
N THR A 324 20.60 -14.57 -16.11
CA THR A 324 19.31 -15.23 -15.85
C THR A 324 19.32 -16.68 -16.35
N ALA A 325 19.85 -16.94 -17.54
CA ALA A 325 19.98 -18.29 -18.08
C ALA A 325 20.82 -19.19 -17.17
N MET A 326 21.94 -18.67 -16.65
CA MET A 326 22.77 -19.37 -15.67
C MET A 326 22.05 -19.59 -14.33
N SER A 327 21.32 -18.60 -13.83
CA SER A 327 20.51 -18.75 -12.62
C SER A 327 19.42 -19.82 -12.77
N MET A 328 18.79 -19.91 -13.94
CA MET A 328 17.79 -20.96 -14.23
C MET A 328 18.44 -22.35 -14.30
N GLU A 329 19.60 -22.49 -14.94
CA GLU A 329 20.32 -23.78 -15.03
C GLU A 329 20.75 -24.30 -13.65
N ASN A 330 21.20 -23.40 -12.77
CA ASN A 330 21.67 -23.75 -11.42
C ASN A 330 20.54 -23.81 -10.36
N GLY A 331 19.27 -23.63 -10.75
CA GLY A 331 18.13 -23.68 -9.82
C GLY A 331 18.11 -22.55 -8.78
N TYR A 332 18.56 -21.36 -9.18
CA TYR A 332 18.50 -20.14 -8.35
C TYR A 332 17.15 -19.43 -8.42
N TYR A 333 16.32 -19.74 -9.41
CA TYR A 333 14.90 -19.38 -9.43
C TYR A 333 14.06 -20.59 -9.00
N SER A 334 12.85 -20.35 -8.50
CA SER A 334 11.87 -21.43 -8.31
C SER A 334 11.54 -22.12 -9.64
N ASP A 335 11.07 -23.36 -9.57
CA ASP A 335 10.76 -24.17 -10.75
C ASP A 335 9.64 -23.51 -11.58
N GLU A 336 8.62 -22.98 -10.90
CA GLU A 336 7.51 -22.24 -11.51
C GLU A 336 7.98 -20.95 -12.19
N ALA A 337 8.76 -20.11 -11.51
CA ALA A 337 9.29 -18.87 -12.10
C ALA A 337 10.21 -19.18 -13.29
N SER A 338 11.06 -20.20 -13.19
CA SER A 338 11.93 -20.66 -14.28
C SER A 338 11.12 -21.12 -15.50
N PHE A 339 10.05 -21.88 -15.27
CA PHE A 339 9.15 -22.33 -16.32
C PHE A 339 8.45 -21.15 -17.01
N GLU A 340 7.94 -20.18 -16.26
CA GLU A 340 7.29 -18.99 -16.80
C GLU A 340 8.25 -18.11 -17.61
N ILE A 341 9.47 -17.86 -17.10
CA ILE A 341 10.51 -17.12 -17.83
C ILE A 341 10.83 -17.82 -19.15
N GLY A 342 10.98 -19.15 -19.13
CA GLY A 342 11.20 -19.98 -20.32
C GLY A 342 10.08 -19.87 -21.35
N LYS A 343 8.83 -19.99 -20.89
CA LYS A 343 7.63 -19.85 -21.73
C LYS A 343 7.54 -18.45 -22.34
N LEU A 344 7.78 -17.41 -21.56
CA LEU A 344 7.81 -16.02 -22.04
C LEU A 344 8.90 -15.82 -23.10
N ALA A 345 10.08 -16.42 -22.93
CA ALA A 345 11.15 -16.36 -23.91
C ALA A 345 10.76 -17.04 -25.23
N GLN A 346 10.17 -18.23 -25.18
CA GLN A 346 9.66 -18.93 -26.36
C GLN A 346 8.55 -18.14 -27.07
N GLN A 347 7.59 -17.60 -26.31
CA GLN A 347 6.52 -16.78 -26.86
C GLN A 347 7.05 -15.48 -27.48
N THR A 348 8.12 -14.92 -26.92
CA THR A 348 8.80 -13.74 -27.51
C THR A 348 9.44 -14.09 -28.85
N LEU A 349 10.06 -15.27 -28.99
CA LEU A 349 10.59 -15.75 -30.27
C LEU A 349 9.49 -15.99 -31.32
N LEU A 350 8.30 -16.41 -30.88
CA LEU A 350 7.12 -16.54 -31.72
C LEU A 350 6.46 -15.19 -32.07
N GLY A 351 6.96 -14.08 -31.52
CA GLY A 351 6.43 -12.76 -31.79
C GLY A 351 5.16 -12.40 -31.02
N ASN A 352 4.93 -12.97 -29.83
CA ASN A 352 3.83 -12.52 -28.94
C ASN A 352 4.19 -11.19 -28.24
N LEU A 353 3.33 -10.18 -28.39
CA LEU A 353 3.53 -8.83 -27.85
C LEU A 353 3.43 -8.78 -26.32
N GLU A 354 2.43 -9.43 -25.73
CA GLU A 354 2.22 -9.41 -24.27
C GLU A 354 3.38 -10.10 -23.55
N ALA A 355 3.84 -11.23 -24.10
CA ALA A 355 4.98 -11.97 -23.57
C ALA A 355 6.27 -11.13 -23.63
N LYS A 356 6.46 -10.38 -24.72
CA LYS A 356 7.60 -9.48 -24.92
C LYS A 356 7.63 -8.34 -23.90
N GLU A 357 6.48 -7.76 -23.57
CA GLU A 357 6.41 -6.70 -22.55
C GLU A 357 6.63 -7.26 -21.13
N LYS A 358 6.06 -8.43 -20.83
CA LYS A 358 6.28 -9.12 -19.55
C LYS A 358 7.75 -9.51 -19.35
N ILE A 359 8.41 -10.10 -20.36
CA ILE A 359 9.83 -10.46 -20.25
C ILE A 359 10.74 -9.23 -20.15
N ARG A 360 10.38 -8.13 -20.84
CA ARG A 360 11.08 -6.84 -20.71
C ARG A 360 10.97 -6.29 -19.29
N ALA A 361 9.77 -6.29 -18.73
CA ALA A 361 9.55 -5.86 -17.34
C ALA A 361 10.36 -6.74 -16.38
N PHE A 362 10.39 -8.06 -16.62
CA PHE A 362 11.16 -9.00 -15.79
C PHE A 362 12.65 -8.66 -15.77
N PHE A 363 13.27 -8.42 -16.93
CA PHE A 363 14.69 -8.05 -16.93
C PHE A 363 14.98 -6.74 -16.21
N TRP A 364 14.06 -5.78 -16.26
CA TRP A 364 14.17 -4.57 -15.44
C TRP A 364 14.10 -4.89 -13.94
N ALA A 365 13.13 -5.71 -13.51
CA ALA A 365 12.99 -6.15 -12.12
C ALA A 365 14.25 -6.90 -11.64
N ALA A 366 14.68 -7.92 -12.40
CA ALA A 366 15.89 -8.69 -12.13
C ALA A 366 17.14 -7.82 -12.08
N HIS A 367 17.27 -6.82 -12.95
CA HIS A 367 18.39 -5.88 -12.93
C HIS A 367 18.39 -4.98 -11.68
N GLN A 368 17.23 -4.54 -11.20
CA GLN A 368 17.15 -3.77 -9.96
C GLN A 368 17.62 -4.59 -8.76
N LEU A 369 17.17 -5.84 -8.65
CA LEU A 369 17.61 -6.76 -7.59
C LEU A 369 19.11 -7.04 -7.68
N ALA A 370 19.59 -7.39 -8.89
CA ALA A 370 21.00 -7.71 -9.14
C ALA A 370 21.96 -6.53 -8.88
N ARG A 371 21.47 -5.29 -8.83
CA ARG A 371 22.25 -4.09 -8.47
C ARG A 371 22.26 -3.77 -6.98
N LYS A 372 21.48 -4.47 -6.17
CA LYS A 372 21.31 -4.20 -4.74
C LYS A 372 21.71 -5.37 -3.86
N MET A 373 21.91 -6.54 -4.46
CA MET A 373 22.19 -7.79 -3.77
C MET A 373 23.34 -8.53 -4.45
N ASN A 374 24.08 -9.31 -3.66
CA ASN A 374 25.09 -10.25 -4.17
C ASN A 374 24.39 -11.45 -4.82
N LEU A 375 25.16 -12.27 -5.55
CA LEU A 375 24.62 -13.41 -6.30
C LEU A 375 23.81 -14.36 -5.39
N MET A 376 24.38 -14.78 -4.26
CA MET A 376 23.71 -15.71 -3.34
C MET A 376 22.51 -15.10 -2.61
N GLN A 377 22.55 -13.78 -2.32
CA GLN A 377 21.41 -13.08 -1.72
C GLN A 377 20.23 -13.03 -2.70
N MET A 378 20.52 -12.76 -3.98
CA MET A 378 19.50 -12.76 -5.03
C MET A 378 18.95 -14.17 -5.27
N SER A 379 19.80 -15.21 -5.28
CA SER A 379 19.34 -16.59 -5.49
C SER A 379 18.44 -17.10 -4.38
N GLU A 380 18.80 -16.90 -3.11
CA GLU A 380 17.95 -17.36 -1.99
C GLU A 380 16.56 -16.69 -2.01
N LEU A 381 16.49 -15.39 -2.32
CA LEU A 381 15.22 -14.69 -2.46
C LEU A 381 14.40 -15.14 -3.67
N THR A 382 15.02 -15.23 -4.84
CA THR A 382 14.32 -15.59 -6.08
C THR A 382 13.89 -17.06 -6.09
N LYS A 383 14.59 -17.93 -5.36
CA LYS A 383 14.17 -19.31 -5.07
C LYS A 383 13.00 -19.38 -4.08
N SER A 384 12.92 -18.43 -3.16
CA SER A 384 11.80 -18.32 -2.20
C SER A 384 10.55 -17.69 -2.81
N CYS A 385 10.60 -17.18 -4.05
CA CYS A 385 9.45 -16.64 -4.74
C CYS A 385 8.62 -17.77 -5.38
N PRO A 386 7.31 -17.89 -5.10
CA PRO A 386 6.49 -18.97 -5.65
C PRO A 386 6.24 -18.81 -7.15
N ASP A 387 6.20 -17.58 -7.65
CA ASP A 387 5.87 -17.26 -9.04
C ASP A 387 6.65 -16.03 -9.56
N LEU A 388 6.50 -15.72 -10.85
CA LEU A 388 7.12 -14.55 -11.47
C LEU A 388 6.55 -13.24 -10.91
N GLN A 389 5.28 -13.24 -10.48
CA GLN A 389 4.66 -12.07 -9.84
C GLN A 389 5.36 -11.71 -8.54
N GLY A 390 5.73 -12.70 -7.72
CA GLY A 390 6.52 -12.48 -6.51
C GLY A 390 7.85 -11.77 -6.76
N VAL A 391 8.52 -12.07 -7.88
CA VAL A 391 9.75 -11.36 -8.29
C VAL A 391 9.46 -9.91 -8.67
N PHE A 392 8.33 -9.63 -9.34
CA PHE A 392 7.90 -8.28 -9.66
C PHE A 392 7.58 -7.47 -8.40
N ASP A 393 6.82 -8.05 -7.48
CA ASP A 393 6.41 -7.41 -6.23
C ASP A 393 7.63 -7.13 -5.33
N LEU A 394 8.58 -8.08 -5.25
CA LEU A 394 9.87 -7.87 -4.58
C LEU A 394 10.65 -6.70 -5.18
N ALA A 395 10.77 -6.65 -6.51
CA ALA A 395 11.44 -5.54 -7.18
C ALA A 395 10.69 -4.20 -7.00
N ALA A 396 9.36 -4.23 -6.91
CA ALA A 396 8.54 -3.06 -6.62
C ALA A 396 8.80 -2.53 -5.21
N MET A 397 8.83 -3.39 -4.19
CA MET A 397 9.20 -3.02 -2.80
C MET A 397 10.58 -2.35 -2.74
N VAL A 398 11.59 -2.99 -3.34
CA VAL A 398 12.97 -2.45 -3.38
C VAL A 398 13.01 -1.12 -4.12
N ARG A 399 12.28 -0.98 -5.23
CA ARG A 399 12.19 0.26 -6.00
C ARG A 399 11.52 1.38 -5.21
N MET A 400 10.42 1.08 -4.51
CA MET A 400 9.70 2.04 -3.67
C MET A 400 10.64 2.60 -2.60
N ARG A 401 11.39 1.72 -1.90
CA ARG A 401 12.33 2.13 -0.85
C ARG A 401 13.63 2.76 -1.38
N ASN A 402 14.03 2.48 -2.61
CA ASN A 402 15.21 3.11 -3.23
C ASN A 402 14.92 4.51 -3.82
N ARG A 403 13.65 4.94 -3.89
CA ARG A 403 13.28 6.26 -4.44
C ARG A 403 13.95 7.43 -3.71
N PRO A 404 13.95 7.51 -2.36
CA PRO A 404 14.62 8.60 -1.63
C PRO A 404 16.12 8.68 -1.92
N VAL A 405 16.81 7.54 -2.00
CA VAL A 405 18.24 7.46 -2.37
C VAL A 405 18.47 8.00 -3.77
N SER A 406 17.56 7.71 -4.70
CA SER A 406 17.68 8.16 -6.10
C SER A 406 17.45 9.67 -6.22
N VAL A 407 16.53 10.23 -5.41
CA VAL A 407 16.26 11.66 -5.34
C VAL A 407 17.45 12.41 -4.76
N SER A 408 18.00 11.96 -3.63
CA SER A 408 19.16 12.60 -3.00
C SER A 408 20.40 12.59 -3.90
N ILE A 409 20.67 11.47 -4.61
CA ILE A 409 21.74 11.41 -5.61
C ILE A 409 21.52 12.41 -6.75
N GLY A 410 20.26 12.58 -7.17
CA GLY A 410 19.87 13.56 -8.20
C GLY A 410 20.17 14.99 -7.76
N GLU A 411 19.74 15.37 -6.56
CA GLU A 411 19.94 16.68 -5.95
C GLU A 411 21.44 17.00 -5.77
N ILE A 412 22.21 16.06 -5.21
CA ILE A 412 23.68 16.19 -5.07
C ILE A 412 24.34 16.41 -6.43
N LYS A 413 23.93 15.66 -7.46
CA LYS A 413 24.52 15.78 -8.80
C LYS A 413 24.16 17.11 -9.46
N GLN A 414 22.92 17.57 -9.30
CA GLN A 414 22.46 18.85 -9.81
C GLN A 414 23.23 19.99 -9.16
N LEU A 415 23.27 20.05 -7.82
CA LEU A 415 23.99 21.09 -7.10
C LEU A 415 25.49 21.08 -7.45
N ARG A 416 26.10 19.90 -7.58
CA ARG A 416 27.51 19.77 -8.00
C ARG A 416 27.76 20.34 -9.41
N SER A 417 26.81 20.18 -10.32
CA SER A 417 26.87 20.80 -11.64
C SER A 417 26.77 22.31 -11.53
N ASP A 418 25.80 22.80 -10.76
CA ASP A 418 25.43 24.21 -10.65
C ASP A 418 26.52 25.04 -9.98
N ILE A 419 27.24 24.49 -9.00
CA ILE A 419 28.38 25.14 -8.32
C ILE A 419 29.44 25.65 -9.31
N ASN A 420 29.65 24.96 -10.44
CA ASN A 420 30.65 25.39 -11.42
C ASN A 420 30.24 26.65 -12.19
N PHE A 421 28.94 26.96 -12.22
CA PHE A 421 28.36 28.11 -12.92
C PHE A 421 28.15 29.34 -12.01
N LEU A 422 28.23 29.17 -10.68
CA LEU A 422 28.02 30.26 -9.72
C LEU A 422 29.23 31.21 -9.58
N PRO A 423 29.04 32.47 -9.13
CA PRO A 423 30.11 33.39 -8.73
C PRO A 423 30.96 32.88 -7.55
N LEU A 424 32.22 33.32 -7.44
CA LEU A 424 33.19 32.80 -6.46
C LEU A 424 32.75 32.93 -4.99
N ALA A 425 32.01 33.98 -4.63
CA ALA A 425 31.50 34.17 -3.26
C ALA A 425 30.43 33.14 -2.91
N GLU A 426 29.46 32.94 -3.80
CA GLU A 426 28.34 31.99 -3.65
C GLU A 426 28.81 30.52 -3.71
N ARG A 427 29.92 30.24 -4.41
CA ARG A 427 30.53 28.89 -4.44
C ARG A 427 30.93 28.38 -3.07
N VAL A 428 31.31 29.25 -2.13
CA VAL A 428 31.74 28.82 -0.78
C VAL A 428 30.54 28.32 0.02
N GLU A 429 29.41 29.00 -0.10
CA GLU A 429 28.16 28.63 0.56
C GLU A 429 27.53 27.38 -0.07
N ALA A 430 27.44 27.34 -1.41
CA ALA A 430 26.95 26.17 -2.14
C ALA A 430 27.80 24.91 -1.89
N ARG A 431 29.11 25.05 -1.63
CA ARG A 431 29.96 23.92 -1.20
C ARG A 431 29.67 23.44 0.22
N LYS A 432 29.23 24.31 1.13
CA LYS A 432 28.80 23.90 2.47
C LYS A 432 27.48 23.13 2.38
N GLU A 433 26.53 23.65 1.61
CA GLU A 433 25.26 22.98 1.31
C GLU A 433 25.47 21.62 0.62
N LEU A 434 26.40 21.52 -0.33
CA LEU A 434 26.74 20.23 -0.93
C LEU A 434 27.23 19.22 0.10
N ARG A 435 28.03 19.64 1.09
CA ARG A 435 28.51 18.75 2.15
C ARG A 435 27.38 18.30 3.09
N THR A 436 26.42 19.17 3.40
CA THR A 436 25.26 18.79 4.23
C THR A 436 24.39 17.80 3.48
N LEU A 437 24.11 18.03 2.19
CA LEU A 437 23.38 17.09 1.34
C LEU A 437 24.10 15.75 1.17
N GLU A 438 25.44 15.74 1.08
CA GLU A 438 26.23 14.51 1.04
C GLU A 438 26.11 13.72 2.37
N GLN A 439 26.09 14.40 3.52
CA GLN A 439 25.88 13.78 4.83
C GLN A 439 24.46 13.20 4.98
N GLU A 440 23.44 13.97 4.58
CA GLU A 440 22.04 13.51 4.56
C GLU A 440 21.85 12.33 3.61
N GLY A 441 22.48 12.38 2.43
CA GLY A 441 22.48 11.30 1.45
C GLY A 441 23.06 9.98 2.02
N GLU A 442 24.10 10.05 2.85
CA GLU A 442 24.66 8.88 3.53
C GLU A 442 23.72 8.31 4.60
N ILE A 443 22.98 9.16 5.33
CA ILE A 443 21.96 8.72 6.28
C ILE A 443 20.84 7.98 5.54
N ILE A 444 20.31 8.59 4.48
CA ILE A 444 19.25 8.00 3.63
C ILE A 444 19.71 6.65 3.05
N ARG A 445 20.99 6.53 2.68
CA ARG A 445 21.56 5.27 2.18
C ARG A 445 21.58 4.18 3.26
N LYS A 446 22.01 4.51 4.49
CA LYS A 446 22.01 3.57 5.62
C LYS A 446 20.60 3.15 6.02
N ASP A 447 19.64 4.06 5.96
CA ASP A 447 18.24 3.74 6.23
C ASP A 447 17.66 2.80 5.18
N PHE A 448 17.94 3.06 3.90
CA PHE A 448 17.59 2.12 2.82
C PHE A 448 18.22 0.74 3.02
N GLU A 449 19.51 0.66 3.41
CA GLU A 449 20.18 -0.63 3.67
C GLU A 449 19.50 -1.39 4.82
N ARG A 450 19.04 -0.69 5.87
CA ARG A 450 18.31 -1.29 6.99
C ARG A 450 16.94 -1.81 6.56
N GLU A 451 16.20 -1.02 5.81
CA GLU A 451 14.88 -1.37 5.28
C GLU A 451 14.97 -2.54 4.30
N LEU A 452 15.98 -2.56 3.44
CA LEU A 452 16.24 -3.66 2.51
C LEU A 452 16.45 -4.98 3.26
N LYS A 453 17.17 -4.96 4.39
CA LYS A 453 17.37 -6.14 5.24
C LYS A 453 16.07 -6.66 5.86
N ILE A 454 15.17 -5.76 6.26
CA ILE A 454 13.84 -6.13 6.76
C ILE A 454 13.02 -6.78 5.64
N VAL A 455 12.97 -6.18 4.45
CA VAL A 455 12.27 -6.77 3.29
C VAL A 455 12.88 -8.13 2.93
N TYR A 456 14.20 -8.23 2.94
CA TYR A 456 14.93 -9.49 2.69
C TYR A 456 14.51 -10.59 3.69
N ALA A 457 14.57 -10.30 4.99
CA ALA A 457 14.23 -11.26 6.03
C ALA A 457 12.74 -11.66 6.00
N ALA A 458 11.85 -10.69 5.79
CA ALA A 458 10.40 -10.93 5.74
C ALA A 458 10.02 -11.81 4.56
N THR A 459 10.63 -11.58 3.40
CA THR A 459 10.39 -12.39 2.19
C THR A 459 10.98 -13.79 2.32
N LEU A 460 12.16 -13.94 2.92
CA LEU A 460 12.77 -15.25 3.18
C LEU A 460 11.95 -16.10 4.17
N LEU A 461 11.45 -15.50 5.26
CA LEU A 461 10.66 -16.22 6.27
C LEU A 461 9.23 -16.52 5.80
N SER A 462 8.59 -15.59 5.09
CA SER A 462 7.22 -15.81 4.58
C SER A 462 7.16 -16.77 3.40
N GLY A 463 8.20 -16.79 2.55
CA GLY A 463 8.19 -17.54 1.29
C GLY A 463 7.18 -17.01 0.26
N ASP A 464 6.63 -15.80 0.49
CA ASP A 464 5.63 -15.18 -0.40
C ASP A 464 5.80 -13.64 -0.37
N PRO A 465 6.62 -13.08 -1.28
CA PRO A 465 6.86 -11.64 -1.33
C PRO A 465 5.62 -10.84 -1.74
N SER A 466 4.64 -11.44 -2.41
CA SER A 466 3.40 -10.76 -2.80
C SER A 466 2.53 -10.44 -1.60
N ARG A 467 2.50 -11.31 -0.58
CA ARG A 467 1.82 -10.99 0.70
C ARG A 467 2.49 -9.83 1.42
N VAL A 468 3.82 -9.82 1.47
CA VAL A 468 4.59 -8.73 2.09
C VAL A 468 4.35 -7.41 1.36
N HIS A 469 4.36 -7.43 0.03
CA HIS A 469 4.06 -6.26 -0.79
C HIS A 469 2.64 -5.74 -0.54
N ARG A 470 1.64 -6.62 -0.55
CA ARG A 470 0.24 -6.27 -0.25
C ARG A 470 0.09 -5.62 1.12
N PHE A 471 0.78 -6.14 2.13
CA PHE A 471 0.78 -5.57 3.48
C PHE A 471 1.30 -4.13 3.49
N ILE A 472 2.47 -3.90 2.88
CA ILE A 472 3.08 -2.56 2.80
C ILE A 472 2.20 -1.58 2.02
N GLU A 473 1.56 -2.02 0.93
CA GLU A 473 0.65 -1.19 0.13
C GLU A 473 -0.64 -0.86 0.88
N SER A 474 -1.23 -1.83 1.58
CA SER A 474 -2.49 -1.64 2.29
C SER A 474 -2.38 -0.87 3.60
N TYR A 475 -1.15 -0.63 4.08
CA TYR A 475 -0.92 0.10 5.33
C TYR A 475 -1.56 1.50 5.30
N PRO A 476 -2.31 1.92 6.33
CA PRO A 476 -3.01 3.20 6.33
C PRO A 476 -2.05 4.39 6.30
N VAL A 477 -2.48 5.47 5.64
CA VAL A 477 -1.71 6.72 5.51
C VAL A 477 -2.49 7.85 6.15
N TYR A 478 -1.88 8.49 7.15
CA TYR A 478 -2.51 9.53 7.96
C TYR A 478 -2.26 10.95 7.44
N LYS A 479 -1.34 11.14 6.49
CA LYS A 479 -0.99 12.44 5.90
C LYS A 479 -0.92 12.34 4.38
N LYS A 480 -1.27 13.42 3.67
CA LYS A 480 -1.27 13.50 2.20
C LYS A 480 0.02 13.03 1.52
N ASP A 481 1.18 13.24 2.16
CA ASP A 481 2.51 12.78 1.70
C ASP A 481 3.16 11.74 2.65
N GLY A 482 2.35 11.16 3.54
CA GLY A 482 2.78 10.23 4.59
C GLY A 482 3.11 8.82 4.09
N ASP A 483 3.15 8.59 2.78
CA ASP A 483 3.46 7.27 2.21
C ASP A 483 4.80 6.70 2.67
N LYS A 484 5.78 7.59 2.86
CA LYS A 484 7.09 7.22 3.40
C LYS A 484 6.98 6.78 4.85
N GLU A 485 6.27 7.54 5.68
CA GLU A 485 6.05 7.27 7.11
C GLU A 485 5.31 5.94 7.29
N ALA A 486 4.22 5.72 6.53
CA ALA A 486 3.43 4.50 6.55
C ALA A 486 4.23 3.26 6.13
N ALA A 487 5.04 3.37 5.07
CA ALA A 487 5.88 2.25 4.64
C ALA A 487 7.00 1.94 5.63
N VAL A 488 7.53 2.94 6.36
CA VAL A 488 8.51 2.71 7.44
C VAL A 488 7.83 2.02 8.63
N ALA A 489 6.64 2.46 9.01
CA ALA A 489 5.85 1.83 10.08
C ALA A 489 5.47 0.37 9.74
N ALA A 490 5.02 0.11 8.51
CA ALA A 490 4.79 -1.26 8.02
C ALA A 490 6.04 -2.15 8.15
N LEU A 491 7.22 -1.63 7.80
CA LEU A 491 8.47 -2.39 7.94
C LEU A 491 8.84 -2.62 9.41
N GLN A 492 8.50 -1.69 10.30
CA GLN A 492 8.68 -1.87 11.72
C GLN A 492 7.76 -2.96 12.29
N ASP A 493 6.49 -2.99 11.88
CA ASP A 493 5.54 -4.03 12.27
C ASP A 493 5.99 -5.41 11.78
N LEU A 494 6.45 -5.50 10.52
CA LEU A 494 7.03 -6.73 9.98
C LEU A 494 8.27 -7.18 10.78
N ARG A 495 9.12 -6.23 11.21
CA ARG A 495 10.28 -6.54 12.04
C ARG A 495 9.88 -7.09 13.40
N THR A 496 8.86 -6.52 14.04
CA THR A 496 8.33 -7.00 15.32
C THR A 496 7.74 -8.40 15.17
N ALA A 497 6.94 -8.65 14.13
CA ALA A 497 6.39 -9.99 13.88
C ALA A 497 7.48 -11.04 13.60
N MET A 498 8.52 -10.69 12.85
CA MET A 498 9.67 -11.58 12.61
C MET A 498 10.45 -11.92 13.88
N PHE A 499 10.45 -11.04 14.88
CA PHE A 499 11.11 -11.31 16.17
C PHE A 499 10.41 -12.45 16.92
N TYR A 500 9.07 -12.52 16.86
CA TYR A 500 8.27 -13.57 17.47
C TYR A 500 8.29 -14.90 16.69
N GLY A 501 8.60 -14.88 15.40
CA GLY A 501 8.84 -16.07 14.59
C GLY A 501 8.08 -16.10 13.27
N GLN A 502 8.26 -17.18 12.51
CA GLN A 502 7.62 -17.37 11.20
C GLN A 502 6.10 -17.41 11.30
N GLY A 503 5.54 -18.06 12.33
CA GLY A 503 4.08 -18.16 12.54
C GLY A 503 3.45 -16.79 12.76
N ALA A 504 4.08 -15.95 13.58
CA ALA A 504 3.67 -14.58 13.85
C ALA A 504 3.66 -13.74 12.56
N LEU A 505 4.72 -13.83 11.75
CA LEU A 505 4.80 -13.13 10.46
C LEU A 505 3.69 -13.56 9.51
N LEU A 506 3.47 -14.86 9.34
CA LEU A 506 2.40 -15.37 8.47
C LEU A 506 1.02 -14.94 8.96
N HIS A 507 0.78 -14.97 10.28
CA HIS A 507 -0.47 -14.52 10.87
C HIS A 507 -0.73 -13.02 10.62
N LEU A 508 0.30 -12.17 10.76
CA LEU A 508 0.23 -10.74 10.45
C LEU A 508 -0.14 -10.52 8.97
N LEU A 509 0.54 -11.24 8.07
CA LEU A 509 0.32 -11.13 6.62
C LEU A 509 -1.06 -11.65 6.18
N ASP A 510 -1.56 -12.73 6.79
CA ASP A 510 -2.87 -13.31 6.47
C ASP A 510 -4.02 -12.42 6.96
N GLN A 511 -3.87 -11.81 8.14
CA GLN A 511 -4.86 -10.88 8.68
C GLN A 511 -4.80 -9.50 8.02
N ASN A 512 -3.64 -9.11 7.49
CA ASN A 512 -3.38 -7.83 6.83
C ASN A 512 -3.81 -6.61 7.67
N LYS A 513 -3.45 -6.62 8.96
CA LYS A 513 -3.81 -5.59 9.96
C LYS A 513 -2.58 -5.12 10.71
N LEU A 514 -2.65 -3.90 11.26
CA LEU A 514 -1.55 -3.28 12.00
C LEU A 514 -1.32 -3.96 13.34
N ILE A 515 -0.12 -3.82 13.90
CA ILE A 515 0.12 -4.18 15.30
C ILE A 515 -0.45 -3.05 16.19
N HIS A 516 -1.16 -3.41 17.26
CA HIS A 516 -1.71 -2.45 18.20
C HIS A 516 -0.58 -1.84 19.05
N GLU A 517 -0.59 -0.51 19.21
CA GLU A 517 0.28 0.17 20.17
C GLU A 517 -0.43 0.25 21.53
N ASP A 518 0.16 -0.34 22.57
CA ASP A 518 -0.45 -0.42 23.90
C ASP A 518 -0.79 0.97 24.46
N GLY A 519 -2.07 1.19 24.76
CA GLY A 519 -2.55 2.40 25.42
C GLY A 519 -2.20 2.46 26.92
N PHE A 520 -2.38 3.65 27.53
CA PHE A 520 -2.21 3.84 28.98
C PHE A 520 -3.10 2.90 29.83
N LEU A 521 -4.31 2.58 29.36
CA LEU A 521 -5.23 1.69 30.08
C LEU A 521 -4.81 0.22 29.99
N GLU A 522 -4.25 -0.20 28.87
CA GLU A 522 -3.85 -1.60 28.65
C GLU A 522 -2.55 -1.93 29.36
N SER A 523 -1.57 -1.01 29.34
CA SER A 523 -0.34 -1.13 30.12
C SER A 523 -0.59 -1.25 31.63
N ALA A 524 -1.64 -0.61 32.15
CA ALA A 524 -2.04 -0.73 33.56
C ALA A 524 -2.71 -2.08 33.90
N VAL A 525 -3.36 -2.74 32.92
CA VAL A 525 -4.16 -3.96 33.11
C VAL A 525 -3.39 -5.23 32.74
N SER A 526 -2.43 -5.13 31.80
CA SER A 526 -1.54 -6.19 31.32
C SER A 526 -0.91 -7.07 32.43
N PRO A 527 -0.34 -6.53 33.53
CA PRO A 527 0.26 -7.37 34.58
C PRO A 527 -0.75 -8.20 35.38
N VAL A 528 -2.03 -7.83 35.38
CA VAL A 528 -3.08 -8.48 36.18
C VAL A 528 -3.94 -9.43 35.32
N PHE A 529 -3.98 -9.20 34.00
CA PHE A 529 -4.72 -9.98 33.02
C PHE A 529 -4.44 -11.51 33.04
N PRO A 530 -3.19 -12.01 33.09
CA PRO A 530 -2.93 -13.45 33.08
C PRO A 530 -3.47 -14.18 34.32
N VAL A 531 -3.63 -13.49 35.45
CA VAL A 531 -4.11 -14.06 36.72
C VAL A 531 -5.62 -14.38 36.68
N PHE A 532 -6.40 -13.65 35.86
CA PHE A 532 -7.86 -13.77 35.83
C PHE A 532 -8.41 -14.58 34.64
N GLY A 533 -7.55 -15.15 33.79
CA GLY A 533 -7.97 -16.00 32.67
C GLY A 533 -7.38 -15.67 31.31
N GLY A 534 -6.28 -14.89 31.27
CA GLY A 534 -5.68 -14.40 30.01
C GLY A 534 -5.39 -15.48 28.98
N PHE A 535 -4.93 -16.67 29.39
CA PHE A 535 -4.59 -17.78 28.48
C PHE A 535 -5.77 -18.28 27.62
N ILE A 536 -7.01 -18.23 28.11
CA ILE A 536 -8.18 -18.66 27.33
C ILE A 536 -8.55 -17.59 26.30
N PHE A 537 -8.43 -16.31 26.66
CA PHE A 537 -8.75 -15.19 25.79
C PHE A 537 -7.67 -14.95 24.72
N THR A 538 -6.39 -15.20 25.03
CA THR A 538 -5.30 -15.21 24.03
C THR A 538 -5.53 -16.32 23.00
N TYR A 539 -5.87 -17.53 23.47
CA TYR A 539 -6.18 -18.65 22.59
C TYR A 539 -7.38 -18.37 21.68
N LEU A 540 -8.44 -17.81 22.25
CA LEU A 540 -9.65 -17.46 21.52
C LEU A 540 -9.42 -16.34 20.49
N SER A 541 -8.48 -15.41 20.78
CA SER A 541 -8.12 -14.31 19.91
C SER A 541 -7.60 -14.79 18.56
N HIS A 542 -6.70 -15.78 18.57
CA HIS A 542 -6.10 -16.30 17.34
C HIS A 542 -6.98 -17.35 16.65
N GLY A 543 -7.73 -18.17 17.40
CA GLY A 543 -8.55 -19.26 16.84
C GLY A 543 -9.93 -18.83 16.32
N TYR A 544 -10.66 -17.99 17.07
CA TYR A 544 -12.03 -17.57 16.76
C TYR A 544 -12.22 -16.08 17.05
N ARG A 545 -11.59 -15.24 16.22
CA ARG A 545 -11.56 -13.78 16.37
C ARG A 545 -12.93 -13.14 16.60
N ASP A 546 -13.95 -13.50 15.81
CA ASP A 546 -15.29 -12.89 15.92
C ASP A 546 -15.95 -13.18 17.26
N LEU A 547 -15.76 -14.40 17.77
CA LEU A 547 -16.25 -14.79 19.08
C LEU A 547 -15.46 -14.08 20.19
N ALA A 548 -14.15 -13.90 20.01
CA ALA A 548 -13.32 -13.15 20.95
C ALA A 548 -13.70 -11.67 21.01
N ILE A 549 -14.00 -11.04 19.87
CA ILE A 549 -14.54 -9.67 19.77
C ILE A 549 -15.88 -9.58 20.49
N PHE A 550 -16.81 -10.51 20.21
CA PHE A 550 -18.11 -10.54 20.87
C PHE A 550 -17.96 -10.65 22.39
N CYS A 551 -17.12 -11.55 22.87
CA CYS A 551 -16.79 -11.70 24.28
C CYS A 551 -16.22 -10.40 24.87
N LYS A 552 -15.24 -9.75 24.21
CA LYS A 552 -14.68 -8.46 24.64
C LYS A 552 -15.76 -7.39 24.83
N ILE A 553 -16.64 -7.22 23.84
CA ILE A 553 -17.76 -6.27 23.92
C ILE A 553 -18.68 -6.61 25.10
N THR A 554 -19.07 -7.89 25.25
CA THR A 554 -19.97 -8.30 26.33
C THR A 554 -19.38 -8.07 27.72
N LEU A 555 -18.07 -8.27 27.89
CA LEU A 555 -17.36 -8.04 29.14
C LEU A 555 -17.28 -6.55 29.49
N ILE A 556 -16.92 -5.71 28.52
CA ILE A 556 -16.86 -4.25 28.70
C ILE A 556 -18.25 -3.70 29.04
N VAL A 557 -19.29 -4.08 28.29
CA VAL A 557 -20.67 -3.65 28.56
C VAL A 557 -21.17 -4.17 29.91
N SER A 558 -20.79 -5.38 30.32
CA SER A 558 -21.15 -5.91 31.64
C SER A 558 -20.44 -5.16 32.76
N SER A 559 -19.16 -4.80 32.57
CA SER A 559 -18.38 -4.01 33.52
C SER A 559 -19.06 -2.67 33.80
N PHE A 560 -19.33 -1.87 32.78
CA PHE A 560 -20.03 -0.58 32.94
C PHE A 560 -21.43 -0.74 33.56
N PHE A 561 -22.10 -1.88 33.33
CA PHE A 561 -23.41 -2.15 33.92
C PHE A 561 -23.29 -2.33 35.44
N PHE A 562 -22.30 -3.09 35.91
CA PHE A 562 -22.01 -3.24 37.34
C PHE A 562 -21.53 -1.94 37.99
N LEU A 563 -20.80 -1.09 37.27
CA LEU A 563 -20.44 0.26 37.73
C LEU A 563 -21.69 1.12 37.96
N LEU A 564 -22.66 1.10 37.04
CA LEU A 564 -23.93 1.81 37.19
C LEU A 564 -24.78 1.24 38.33
N LEU A 565 -24.73 -0.07 38.59
CA LEU A 565 -25.35 -0.68 39.77
C LEU A 565 -24.70 -0.18 41.05
N PHE A 566 -23.36 -0.12 41.10
CA PHE A 566 -22.61 0.39 42.24
C PHE A 566 -22.92 1.86 42.51
N LEU A 567 -22.77 2.74 41.51
CA LEU A 567 -23.07 4.17 41.64
C LEU A 567 -24.51 4.40 42.13
N SER A 568 -25.47 3.62 41.60
CA SER A 568 -26.86 3.77 42.02
C SER A 568 -27.14 3.29 43.45
N ASN A 569 -26.28 2.47 44.03
CA ASN A 569 -26.39 2.01 45.41
C ASN A 569 -25.64 2.92 46.39
N VAL A 570 -24.56 3.56 45.93
CA VAL A 570 -23.69 4.45 46.74
C VAL A 570 -24.17 5.90 46.74
N LEU A 571 -24.64 6.43 45.60
CA LEU A 571 -25.12 7.81 45.58
C LEU A 571 -26.41 7.96 46.40
N PRO A 572 -26.48 8.97 47.31
CA PRO A 572 -27.69 9.24 48.05
C PRO A 572 -28.81 9.60 47.07
N ARG A 573 -30.00 9.03 47.28
CA ARG A 573 -31.16 9.40 46.46
C ARG A 573 -31.46 10.88 46.73
N PRO A 574 -31.61 11.70 45.68
CA PRO A 574 -32.02 13.07 45.86
C PRO A 574 -33.35 13.12 46.61
N SER A 575 -33.45 13.99 47.62
CA SER A 575 -34.62 14.12 48.50
C SER A 575 -35.92 14.47 47.75
N TYR A 576 -35.81 14.95 46.50
CA TYR A 576 -36.93 15.25 45.62
C TYR A 576 -37.51 14.03 44.88
N LEU A 577 -36.85 12.86 44.89
CA LEU A 577 -37.36 11.64 44.22
C LEU A 577 -37.99 10.68 45.24
N ARG A 578 -39.32 10.67 45.32
CA ARG A 578 -40.06 9.82 46.29
C ARG A 578 -40.50 8.48 45.70
N ALA A 579 -40.82 8.41 44.40
CA ALA A 579 -41.26 7.17 43.76
C ALA A 579 -40.19 6.50 42.89
N ASN A 580 -40.31 5.18 42.79
CA ASN A 580 -39.46 4.32 41.98
C ASN A 580 -40.12 4.10 40.60
N SER A 581 -39.35 4.20 39.50
CA SER A 581 -39.81 3.69 38.19
C SER A 581 -39.97 2.17 38.22
N HIS A 582 -40.78 1.63 37.29
CA HIS A 582 -40.93 0.19 37.09
C HIS A 582 -39.57 -0.52 36.97
N TYR A 583 -39.48 -1.72 37.57
CA TYR A 583 -38.25 -2.51 37.63
C TYR A 583 -37.61 -2.71 36.25
N PHE A 584 -38.40 -3.16 35.26
CA PHE A 584 -37.94 -3.40 33.90
C PHE A 584 -37.31 -2.15 33.26
N LEU A 585 -38.00 -1.00 33.39
CA LEU A 585 -37.55 0.26 32.79
C LEU A 585 -36.25 0.79 33.42
N ARG A 586 -36.04 0.51 34.70
CA ARG A 586 -34.80 0.89 35.40
C ARG A 586 -33.61 0.05 34.93
N TRP A 587 -33.83 -1.24 34.71
CA TRP A 587 -32.82 -2.17 34.20
C TRP A 587 -32.46 -1.90 32.76
N THR A 588 -33.46 -1.72 31.88
CA THR A 588 -33.24 -1.40 30.48
C THR A 588 -32.53 -0.04 30.29
N ARG A 589 -32.87 0.98 31.09
CA ARG A 589 -32.14 2.26 31.11
C ARG A 589 -30.66 2.09 31.50
N ARG A 590 -30.36 1.28 32.52
CA ARG A 590 -28.96 1.04 32.94
C ARG A 590 -28.20 0.27 31.87
N PHE A 591 -28.84 -0.71 31.25
CA PHE A 591 -28.26 -1.49 30.15
C PHE A 591 -27.99 -0.62 28.92
N SER A 592 -28.93 0.24 28.51
CA SER A 592 -28.73 1.14 27.36
C SER A 592 -27.59 2.13 27.58
N VAL A 593 -27.51 2.72 28.78
CA VAL A 593 -26.39 3.62 29.13
C VAL A 593 -25.06 2.86 29.17
N SER A 594 -25.07 1.61 29.64
CA SER A 594 -23.88 0.76 29.65
C SER A 594 -23.36 0.44 28.25
N ILE A 595 -24.25 0.14 27.30
CA ILE A 595 -23.88 -0.10 25.89
C ILE A 595 -23.21 1.15 25.31
N VAL A 596 -23.77 2.34 25.56
CA VAL A 596 -23.20 3.60 25.07
C VAL A 596 -21.79 3.81 25.62
N TRP A 597 -21.59 3.68 26.94
CA TRP A 597 -20.26 3.81 27.56
C TRP A 597 -19.28 2.74 27.09
N GLY A 598 -19.73 1.50 26.93
CA GLY A 598 -18.91 0.41 26.40
C GLY A 598 -18.43 0.70 24.98
N LEU A 599 -19.31 1.16 24.11
CA LEU A 599 -18.95 1.49 22.74
C LEU A 599 -18.03 2.71 22.66
N LEU A 600 -18.29 3.75 23.45
CA LEU A 600 -17.42 4.93 23.54
C LEU A 600 -16.01 4.54 24.01
N SER A 601 -15.91 3.60 24.97
CA SER A 601 -14.61 3.11 25.44
C SER A 601 -13.84 2.35 24.37
N ILE A 602 -14.51 1.58 23.50
CA ILE A 602 -13.87 0.88 22.37
C ILE A 602 -13.32 1.90 21.35
N LEU A 603 -14.07 2.96 21.07
CA LEU A 603 -13.65 4.00 20.13
C LEU A 603 -12.46 4.83 20.66
N VAL A 604 -12.37 5.01 21.97
CA VAL A 604 -11.19 5.60 22.63
C VAL A 604 -10.00 4.64 22.61
N LEU A 605 -10.23 3.33 22.71
CA LEU A 605 -9.20 2.30 22.68
C LEU A 605 -8.61 2.11 21.28
N GLU A 606 -9.46 2.17 20.24
CA GLU A 606 -9.05 2.02 18.84
C GLU A 606 -9.44 3.26 18.02
N PRO A 607 -8.69 4.36 18.12
CA PRO A 607 -8.93 5.56 17.30
C PRO A 607 -8.77 5.27 15.80
N ASN A 608 -8.05 4.20 15.45
CA ASN A 608 -7.82 3.76 14.07
C ASN A 608 -9.11 3.25 13.39
N LEU A 609 -10.16 2.89 14.14
CA LEU A 609 -11.46 2.54 13.56
C LEU A 609 -12.13 3.69 12.80
N LEU A 610 -11.77 4.93 13.13
CA LEU A 610 -12.28 6.13 12.47
C LEU A 610 -11.41 6.55 11.26
N GLN A 611 -10.31 5.85 11.01
CA GLN A 611 -9.33 6.23 10.00
C GLN A 611 -9.53 5.40 8.72
N THR A 612 -9.40 6.05 7.56
CA THR A 612 -9.69 5.42 6.27
C THR A 612 -8.45 4.77 5.64
N PRO A 613 -8.60 3.63 4.95
CA PRO A 613 -7.50 3.02 4.19
C PRO A 613 -7.05 3.88 3.00
N ARG A 614 -5.83 3.64 2.52
CA ARG A 614 -5.17 4.33 1.40
C ARG A 614 -6.06 4.42 0.15
N GLY A 615 -6.07 5.59 -0.50
CA GLY A 615 -6.73 5.84 -1.80
C GLY A 615 -7.98 6.73 -1.77
N GLN A 616 -8.43 7.18 -0.59
CA GLN A 616 -9.65 8.01 -0.46
C GLN A 616 -9.42 9.40 0.15
N VAL A 617 -8.17 9.87 0.23
CA VAL A 617 -7.86 11.26 0.59
C VAL A 617 -8.15 12.13 -0.63
N SER A 618 -9.40 12.55 -0.78
CA SER A 618 -9.82 13.47 -1.84
C SER A 618 -9.10 14.80 -1.66
N VAL A 619 -8.34 15.21 -2.67
CA VAL A 619 -7.79 16.55 -2.76
C VAL A 619 -8.93 17.53 -3.00
N ALA A 620 -9.38 18.23 -1.95
CA ALA A 620 -10.19 19.42 -2.10
C ALA A 620 -9.57 20.55 -1.28
N GLY A 621 -8.96 21.50 -1.98
CA GLY A 621 -8.52 22.77 -1.39
C GLY A 621 -9.71 23.56 -0.85
N PHE A 622 -9.44 24.35 0.19
CA PHE A 622 -10.41 24.98 1.09
C PHE A 622 -11.50 25.85 0.43
N ASP A 623 -11.34 26.26 -0.83
CA ASP A 623 -12.28 27.15 -1.54
C ASP A 623 -13.39 26.43 -2.32
N PHE A 624 -13.42 25.09 -2.37
CA PHE A 624 -14.41 24.33 -3.15
C PHE A 624 -15.42 23.52 -2.32
N ALA A 625 -15.33 23.51 -0.99
CA ALA A 625 -16.17 22.65 -0.14
C ALA A 625 -17.66 23.04 -0.15
N LEU A 626 -17.98 24.34 -0.25
CA LEU A 626 -19.38 24.81 -0.27
C LEU A 626 -20.02 24.65 -1.66
N ALA A 627 -19.26 24.93 -2.72
CA ALA A 627 -19.71 24.80 -4.11
C ALA A 627 -19.92 23.31 -4.49
N ASN A 628 -19.05 22.42 -4.01
CA ASN A 628 -19.24 20.98 -4.21
C ASN A 628 -20.41 20.43 -3.41
N LEU A 629 -20.74 20.94 -2.22
CA LEU A 629 -21.92 20.49 -1.46
C LEU A 629 -23.25 20.87 -2.16
N LEU A 630 -23.30 22.02 -2.84
CA LEU A 630 -24.47 22.41 -3.65
C LEU A 630 -24.54 21.66 -4.98
N ALA A 631 -23.39 21.34 -5.59
CA ALA A 631 -23.33 20.50 -6.79
C ALA A 631 -23.68 19.02 -6.49
N TYR A 632 -23.26 18.48 -5.35
CA TYR A 632 -23.56 17.11 -4.90
C TYR A 632 -25.03 16.89 -4.53
N ALA A 633 -25.73 17.93 -4.07
CA ALA A 633 -27.16 17.86 -3.80
C ALA A 633 -28.01 17.67 -5.09
N ASN A 634 -27.42 17.89 -6.27
CA ASN A 634 -28.08 17.84 -7.57
C ASN A 634 -27.72 16.61 -8.43
N GLU A 635 -26.84 15.71 -7.97
CA GLU A 635 -26.51 14.48 -8.73
C GLU A 635 -27.32 13.27 -8.23
N GLU A 636 -28.12 12.70 -9.12
CA GLU A 636 -28.90 11.45 -9.00
C GLU A 636 -28.03 10.17 -8.91
N SER A 637 -26.84 10.22 -8.30
CA SER A 637 -25.89 9.09 -8.23
C SER A 637 -25.81 8.40 -6.84
N MET A 638 -26.80 8.64 -5.97
CA MET A 638 -26.86 8.12 -4.59
C MET A 638 -27.18 6.61 -4.45
N ALA A 639 -26.84 5.77 -5.43
CA ALA A 639 -27.12 4.33 -5.39
C ALA A 639 -25.87 3.42 -5.32
N ASP A 640 -24.69 3.89 -5.78
CA ASP A 640 -23.54 2.99 -5.99
C ASP A 640 -22.33 3.21 -5.07
N GLN A 641 -22.41 4.12 -4.10
CA GLN A 641 -21.39 4.20 -3.05
C GLN A 641 -21.76 3.30 -1.89
N ASN A 642 -21.10 2.14 -1.83
CA ASN A 642 -21.05 1.27 -0.66
C ASN A 642 -20.92 2.15 0.60
N LEU A 643 -21.99 2.18 1.41
CA LEU A 643 -22.03 2.88 2.69
C LEU A 643 -20.75 2.50 3.45
N THR A 644 -19.84 3.46 3.64
CA THR A 644 -18.57 3.14 4.29
C THR A 644 -18.87 2.62 5.68
N VAL A 645 -18.20 1.53 6.07
CA VAL A 645 -18.38 0.88 7.39
C VAL A 645 -18.28 1.92 8.52
N VAL A 646 -17.44 2.95 8.33
CA VAL A 646 -17.28 4.08 9.25
C VAL A 646 -18.57 4.90 9.43
N THR A 647 -19.27 5.26 8.36
CA THR A 647 -20.54 6.01 8.45
C THR A 647 -21.63 5.18 9.14
N ALA A 648 -21.69 3.87 8.85
CA ALA A 648 -22.61 2.97 9.53
C ALA A 648 -22.33 2.87 11.05
N ILE A 649 -21.05 2.77 11.43
CA ILE A 649 -20.63 2.75 12.83
C ILE A 649 -21.04 4.05 13.53
N ILE A 650 -20.66 5.22 12.99
CA ILE A 650 -20.96 6.52 13.59
C ILE A 650 -22.47 6.75 13.73
N ALA A 651 -23.25 6.46 12.67
CA ALA A 651 -24.70 6.56 12.72
C ALA A 651 -25.31 5.61 13.76
N GLY A 652 -24.77 4.39 13.89
CA GLY A 652 -25.16 3.42 14.91
C GLY A 652 -24.90 3.90 16.34
N VAL A 653 -23.76 4.55 16.60
CA VAL A 653 -23.45 5.15 17.91
C VAL A 653 -24.48 6.21 18.28
N PHE A 654 -24.76 7.13 17.36
CA PHE A 654 -25.73 8.19 17.59
C PHE A 654 -27.14 7.64 17.82
N LEU A 655 -27.55 6.61 17.07
CA LEU A 655 -28.81 5.92 17.30
C LEU A 655 -28.89 5.35 18.72
N LEU A 656 -27.84 4.69 19.20
CA LEU A 656 -27.80 4.12 20.55
C LEU A 656 -27.88 5.20 21.65
N ILE A 657 -27.21 6.34 21.45
CA ILE A 657 -27.32 7.50 22.35
C ILE A 657 -28.77 7.99 22.42
N GLN A 658 -29.45 8.13 21.27
CA GLN A 658 -30.84 8.56 21.21
C GLN A 658 -31.79 7.57 21.90
N VAL A 659 -31.57 6.26 21.71
CA VAL A 659 -32.30 5.21 22.44
C VAL A 659 -32.08 5.32 23.95
N ALA A 660 -30.84 5.57 24.41
CA ALA A 660 -30.56 5.74 25.83
C ALA A 660 -31.29 6.96 26.42
N ILE A 661 -31.30 8.10 25.72
CA ILE A 661 -32.03 9.30 26.14
C ILE A 661 -33.54 9.04 26.19
N PHE A 662 -34.09 8.37 25.17
CA PHE A 662 -35.49 7.99 25.13
C PHE A 662 -35.88 7.12 26.34
N MET A 663 -35.05 6.14 26.70
CA MET A 663 -35.26 5.30 27.88
C MET A 663 -35.14 6.06 29.21
N ILE A 664 -34.26 7.07 29.28
CA ILE A 664 -34.19 7.98 30.44
C ILE A 664 -35.49 8.76 30.58
N CYS A 665 -36.02 9.30 29.49
CA CYS A 665 -37.27 10.07 29.47
C CYS A 665 -38.48 9.22 29.89
N LEU A 666 -38.63 8.01 29.35
CA LEU A 666 -39.68 7.09 29.76
C LEU A 666 -39.58 6.71 31.25
N SER A 667 -38.35 6.55 31.76
CA SER A 667 -38.12 6.23 33.18
C SER A 667 -38.52 7.39 34.10
N ARG A 668 -38.31 8.63 33.65
CA ARG A 668 -38.78 9.82 34.37
C ARG A 668 -40.29 9.96 34.33
N ILE A 669 -40.92 9.78 33.18
CA ILE A 669 -42.39 9.80 33.07
C ILE A 669 -43.02 8.71 33.97
N SER A 670 -42.42 7.51 34.00
CA SER A 670 -42.86 6.44 34.91
C SER A 670 -42.70 6.79 36.39
N GLN A 671 -41.69 7.58 36.77
CA GLN A 671 -41.54 8.05 38.16
C GLN A 671 -42.66 9.02 38.52
N VAL A 672 -42.89 10.04 37.68
CA VAL A 672 -43.97 11.03 37.89
C VAL A 672 -45.35 10.36 37.93
N LYS A 673 -45.56 9.31 37.13
CA LYS A 673 -46.80 8.51 37.17
C LYS A 673 -47.01 7.81 38.50
N ASN A 674 -45.95 7.25 39.07
CA ASN A 674 -45.99 6.45 40.30
C ASN A 674 -45.99 7.29 41.59
N GLU A 675 -45.83 8.62 41.50
CA GLU A 675 -45.93 9.50 42.68
C GLU A 675 -47.39 9.69 43.12
N GLU A 676 -47.67 9.61 44.42
CA GLU A 676 -48.99 9.88 45.00
C GLU A 676 -49.14 11.40 45.26
N LEU A 677 -49.30 12.17 44.18
CA LEU A 677 -49.44 13.63 44.20
C LEU A 677 -50.71 14.08 43.50
N LYS A 678 -51.20 15.27 43.86
CA LYS A 678 -52.34 15.93 43.19
C LYS A 678 -52.05 16.09 41.68
N PRO A 679 -53.01 15.82 40.78
CA PRO A 679 -52.94 16.01 39.34
C PRO A 679 -52.28 17.33 38.89
N GLY A 680 -52.64 18.47 39.50
CA GLY A 680 -52.04 19.77 39.17
C GLY A 680 -50.52 19.81 39.44
N LEU A 681 -50.07 19.23 40.55
CA LEU A 681 -48.64 19.21 40.89
C LEU A 681 -47.85 18.21 40.03
N LYS A 682 -48.50 17.19 39.48
CA LYS A 682 -47.90 16.28 38.47
C LYS A 682 -47.73 16.96 37.11
N LEU A 683 -48.64 17.88 36.75
CA LEU A 683 -48.50 18.69 35.53
C LEU A 683 -47.30 19.65 35.67
N ASP A 684 -47.19 20.35 36.80
CA ASP A 684 -46.05 21.26 37.06
C ASP A 684 -44.69 20.51 37.04
N LEU A 685 -44.64 19.30 37.60
CA LEU A 685 -43.43 18.47 37.56
C LEU A 685 -43.09 17.99 36.14
N LEU A 686 -44.10 17.72 35.31
CA LEU A 686 -43.90 17.32 33.92
C LEU A 686 -43.43 18.50 33.06
N ASP A 687 -43.89 19.71 33.37
CA ASP A 687 -43.48 20.95 32.71
C ASP A 687 -42.04 21.36 33.08
N ASN A 688 -41.61 21.08 34.32
CA ASN A 688 -40.21 21.28 34.71
C ASN A 688 -39.24 20.34 33.98
N GLU A 689 -39.70 19.16 33.58
CA GLU A 689 -38.90 18.16 32.85
C GLU A 689 -38.98 18.31 31.32
N ASP A 690 -39.65 19.34 30.78
CA ASP A 690 -39.80 19.53 29.32
C ASP A 690 -38.43 19.73 28.63
N ASN A 691 -37.50 20.42 29.30
CA ASN A 691 -36.11 20.56 28.84
C ASN A 691 -35.37 19.22 28.77
N LEU A 692 -35.70 18.25 29.63
CA LEU A 692 -35.14 16.91 29.58
C LEU A 692 -35.73 16.11 28.43
N PHE A 693 -37.01 16.31 28.10
CA PHE A 693 -37.65 15.68 26.95
C PHE A 693 -37.09 16.21 25.62
N ASP A 694 -36.58 17.44 25.60
CA ASP A 694 -35.89 18.02 24.44
C ASP A 694 -34.38 17.69 24.37
N LEU A 695 -33.85 16.94 25.34
CA LEU A 695 -32.42 16.58 25.39
C LEU A 695 -31.95 15.82 24.13
N GLY A 696 -32.81 14.97 23.56
CA GLY A 696 -32.50 14.25 22.32
C GLY A 696 -32.22 15.18 21.14
N LEU A 697 -32.93 16.31 21.07
CA LEU A 697 -32.73 17.34 20.05
C LEU A 697 -31.42 18.10 20.26
N TYR A 698 -31.11 18.48 21.51
CA TYR A 698 -29.87 19.19 21.83
C TYR A 698 -28.63 18.33 21.56
N ILE A 699 -28.68 17.04 21.88
CA ILE A 699 -27.58 16.11 21.61
C ILE A 699 -27.45 15.84 20.10
N GLY A 700 -28.56 15.74 19.37
CA GLY A 700 -28.54 15.63 17.91
C GLY A 700 -27.87 16.85 17.26
N LEU A 701 -28.28 18.06 17.64
CA LEU A 701 -27.71 19.31 17.13
C LEU A 701 -26.25 19.49 17.55
N GLY A 702 -25.91 19.20 18.81
CA GLY A 702 -24.53 19.20 19.29
C GLY A 702 -23.64 18.23 18.51
N GLY A 703 -24.15 17.04 18.17
CA GLY A 703 -23.46 16.06 17.32
C GLY A 703 -23.16 16.60 15.92
N THR A 704 -24.10 17.32 15.30
CA THR A 704 -23.85 17.97 14.01
C THR A 704 -22.78 19.05 14.06
N VAL A 705 -22.80 19.89 15.09
CA VAL A 705 -21.79 20.94 15.28
C VAL A 705 -20.41 20.32 15.55
N LEU A 706 -20.32 19.30 16.40
CA LEU A 706 -19.07 18.61 16.68
C LEU A 706 -18.49 17.94 15.42
N SER A 707 -19.35 17.31 14.61
CA SER A 707 -18.92 16.69 13.36
C SER A 707 -18.44 17.71 12.32
N LEU A 708 -19.06 18.89 12.26
CA LEU A 708 -18.59 19.99 11.41
C LEU A 708 -17.23 20.50 11.87
N ILE A 709 -17.00 20.63 13.18
CA ILE A 709 -15.71 21.05 13.75
C ILE A 709 -14.61 20.00 13.45
N LEU A 710 -14.90 18.71 13.66
CA LEU A 710 -13.99 17.61 13.35
C LEU A 710 -13.59 17.60 11.87
N LEU A 711 -14.55 17.83 10.96
CA LEU A 711 -14.28 17.95 9.53
C LEU A 711 -13.38 19.16 9.22
N LEU A 712 -13.69 20.33 9.79
CA LEU A 712 -12.96 21.58 9.54
C LEU A 712 -11.53 21.60 10.11
N VAL A 713 -11.27 20.90 11.22
CA VAL A 713 -9.98 20.97 11.92
C VAL A 713 -9.08 19.75 11.65
N LEU A 714 -9.64 18.57 11.43
CA LEU A 714 -8.88 17.30 11.30
C LEU A 714 -8.89 16.71 9.87
N ASP A 715 -9.44 17.41 8.88
CA ASP A 715 -9.49 16.97 7.47
C ASP A 715 -10.09 15.56 7.29
N VAL A 716 -11.05 15.21 8.15
CA VAL A 716 -11.79 13.93 8.11
C VAL A 716 -12.90 14.02 7.06
N LYS A 717 -13.09 12.95 6.27
CA LYS A 717 -14.01 12.84 5.13
C LYS A 717 -15.40 13.49 5.28
N GLN A 718 -15.96 13.90 4.13
CA GLN A 718 -17.36 14.32 3.94
C GLN A 718 -18.40 13.25 4.36
N ASP A 719 -18.04 11.96 4.37
CA ASP A 719 -18.91 10.85 4.77
C ASP A 719 -19.37 10.92 6.25
N ALA A 720 -18.61 11.59 7.11
CA ALA A 720 -18.98 11.85 8.50
C ALA A 720 -20.18 12.82 8.61
N LEU A 721 -20.34 13.70 7.62
CA LEU A 721 -21.44 14.66 7.53
C LEU A 721 -22.80 13.94 7.42
N ILE A 722 -22.86 12.84 6.66
CA ILE A 722 -24.06 12.01 6.50
C ILE A 722 -24.45 11.39 7.85
N GLY A 723 -23.47 10.83 8.59
CA GLY A 723 -23.71 10.30 9.94
C GLY A 723 -24.21 11.36 10.93
N ALA A 724 -23.70 12.58 10.82
CA ALA A 724 -24.09 13.70 11.65
C ALA A 724 -25.53 14.18 11.37
N TYR A 725 -25.91 14.35 10.09
CA TYR A 725 -27.30 14.68 9.72
C TYR A 725 -28.29 13.58 10.12
N THR A 726 -27.85 12.33 10.06
CA THR A 726 -28.65 11.18 10.53
C THR A 726 -28.89 11.25 12.05
N SER A 727 -27.92 11.74 12.83
CA SER A 727 -28.06 11.94 14.28
C SER A 727 -29.13 12.97 14.65
N THR A 728 -29.16 14.13 13.96
CA THR A 728 -30.22 15.14 14.14
C THR A 728 -31.59 14.59 13.76
N LEU A 729 -31.68 13.85 12.65
CA LEU A 729 -32.92 13.21 12.23
C LEU A 729 -33.44 12.23 13.29
N PHE A 730 -32.59 11.37 13.84
CA PHE A 730 -32.96 10.47 14.93
C PHE A 730 -33.41 11.26 16.17
N GLY A 731 -32.69 12.32 16.56
CA GLY A 731 -33.08 13.17 17.68
C GLY A 731 -34.49 13.75 17.52
N ILE A 732 -34.81 14.30 16.34
CA ILE A 732 -36.14 14.83 16.04
C ILE A 732 -37.20 13.72 16.12
N LEU A 733 -36.94 12.56 15.52
CA LEU A 733 -37.89 11.44 15.47
C LEU A 733 -38.20 10.89 16.86
N PHE A 734 -37.19 10.64 17.69
CA PHE A 734 -37.37 10.11 19.05
C PHE A 734 -38.06 11.11 19.98
N VAL A 735 -37.74 12.41 19.90
CA VAL A 735 -38.42 13.46 20.67
C VAL A 735 -39.88 13.61 20.23
N ALA A 736 -40.15 13.61 18.93
CA ALA A 736 -41.51 13.65 18.40
C ALA A 736 -42.32 12.42 18.84
N ALA A 737 -41.75 11.22 18.75
CA ALA A 737 -42.39 9.99 19.21
C ALA A 737 -42.70 10.04 20.72
N LEU A 738 -41.76 10.50 21.55
CA LEU A 738 -41.96 10.67 22.98
C LEU A 738 -43.08 11.67 23.29
N LYS A 739 -43.05 12.86 22.67
CA LYS A 739 -44.02 13.92 22.94
C LYS A 739 -45.42 13.56 22.45
N ILE A 740 -45.55 12.99 21.25
CA ILE A 740 -46.84 12.66 20.62
C ILE A 740 -47.48 11.44 21.28
N PHE A 741 -46.75 10.34 21.45
CA PHE A 741 -47.34 9.06 21.87
C PHE A 741 -47.35 8.85 23.38
N VAL A 742 -46.49 9.54 24.14
CA VAL A 742 -46.36 9.30 25.59
C VAL A 742 -46.75 10.53 26.41
N VAL A 743 -46.11 11.68 26.16
CA VAL A 743 -46.32 12.89 26.99
C VAL A 743 -47.71 13.48 26.77
N ARG A 744 -48.14 13.65 25.52
CA ARG A 744 -49.45 14.24 25.19
C ARG A 744 -50.65 13.47 25.75
N PRO A 745 -50.80 12.14 25.56
CA PRO A 745 -51.93 11.42 26.15
C PRO A 745 -51.87 11.43 27.68
N TYR A 746 -50.67 11.42 28.28
CA TYR A 746 -50.52 11.49 29.72
C TYR A 746 -50.90 12.87 30.28
N ARG A 747 -50.48 13.97 29.62
CA ARG A 747 -50.93 15.34 29.94
C ARG A 747 -52.44 15.46 29.85
N ASN A 748 -53.06 14.98 28.77
CA ASN A 748 -54.51 15.00 28.59
C ASN A 748 -55.23 14.25 29.72
N HIS A 749 -54.73 13.06 30.10
CA HIS A 749 -55.29 12.28 31.21
C HIS A 749 -55.21 13.03 32.56
N LEU A 750 -54.10 13.73 32.82
CA LEU A 750 -53.93 14.52 34.03
C LEU A 750 -54.81 15.78 34.04
N LEU A 751 -54.99 16.45 32.90
CA LEU A 751 -55.88 17.61 32.77
C LEU A 751 -57.35 17.26 32.99
N VAL A 752 -57.80 16.11 32.45
CA VAL A 752 -59.16 15.60 32.73
C VAL A 752 -59.33 15.30 34.22
N LYS A 753 -58.34 14.64 34.85
CA LYS A 753 -58.37 14.37 36.28
C LYS A 753 -58.30 15.64 37.16
N GLN A 754 -57.62 16.68 36.70
CA GLN A 754 -57.58 17.97 37.38
C GLN A 754 -58.91 18.73 37.24
N ALA A 755 -59.64 18.55 36.15
CA ALA A 755 -60.98 19.13 35.97
C ALA A 755 -62.07 18.37 36.76
N GLU A 756 -61.81 17.11 37.12
CA GLU A 756 -62.66 16.27 37.98
C GLU A 756 -62.39 16.47 39.49
N GLU A 757 -61.24 17.04 39.85
CA GLU A 757 -60.90 17.51 41.22
C GLU A 757 -61.42 18.92 41.48
#